data_AF-A0A8X7SS88-F1
#
_entry.id   AF-A0A8X7SS88-F1
#
_cell.length_a   1.000
_cell.length_b   1.000
_cell.length_c   1.000
_cell.angle_alpha   90.00
_cell.angle_beta   90.00
_cell.angle_gamma   90.00
#
_symmetry.space_group_name_H-M   'P 1'
#
loop_
_entity.id
_entity.type
_entity.pdbx_description
1 polymer ?
#
loop_
_entity_poly.entity_id
_entity_poly.type
_entity_poly.pdbx_seq_one_letter_code
_entity_poly.pdbx_strand_id
1 'polypeptide(L)'
;RTADGVIYTDANKMIAVHYAFYKPGGKKRRTVEEAEKNLKVARKTLYQWKKQFPLAAGQSQALPAGAVLTKAIGTIRERADADNLALFRTPGYAAPSTVSIRPDGLGPGAEAVSNATAIHPGFISPDLVEQLRKIDEKIGLTEAEKDTLAVRVDDDVSKAAEPFVSESVRLAVQTKLTSLEPGTVALWTPPQQRFLAFWKVLNRLNSSEDATVADEEPLVTEQKLVTFLNCYVLRKNPWLGHEGVDTNIKAITNLWQCQKLAGKNHHPSPREGLLVRAYLDAIARSRVALRELKYDDDYALTLRNGYGEDEFHSVSKWFLSQAVKQRPNAYRARLEFLWQHAIMGRAGDMRNAKLRHFYISELPQSEPQRCVAVVQSIFEGKTNKNGRPERGVVARAKEVVRCPVSALAFYLFERYHVREESPPDFSSRSEWYDDRLLIDPSIPATRTTGLTAEKQCVLLRQAFDDVGIISSNFTHAMRHGGARFAAAAGCSDHTIKQHGRWATDVCTERYMTDASLPPVRVLAGFHKDGGDYWLPRTLLEPPSNLASLLFPWADTWRPSLAGRAPAHEDKTAGLFLDLIVHLRTVLLQDAAFLQPLYPTLAVWSSVPFSSAEFASWSASLRQKTASTPDPFELSLHTITPTISNALASMRVDITALGGEVRREAQETRAALGEMMGKLGQLMSQHSGAEVELEELESSCTVVLSRVQALRSSSSNNNHSSAAAAA
;
A
#
# COMPACT_ATOMS: atom_id res chain seq x y z
N ARG A 1 0.95 -11.67 22.33
CA ARG A 1 1.45 -12.01 23.68
C ARG A 1 0.55 -13.10 24.23
N THR A 2 1.13 -14.22 24.66
CA THR A 2 0.41 -15.28 25.37
C THR A 2 0.35 -14.98 26.86
N ALA A 3 -0.60 -15.61 27.56
CA ALA A 3 -0.88 -15.41 28.98
C ALA A 3 0.31 -15.76 29.91
N ASP A 4 1.38 -16.34 29.38
CA ASP A 4 2.59 -16.79 30.08
C ASP A 4 3.75 -15.76 30.03
N GLY A 5 3.62 -14.67 29.29
CA GLY A 5 4.65 -13.61 29.20
C GLY A 5 5.88 -13.98 28.37
N VAL A 6 5.90 -15.16 27.73
CA VAL A 6 7.02 -15.63 26.90
C VAL A 6 6.85 -15.12 25.46
N ILE A 7 7.94 -14.61 24.87
CA ILE A 7 7.98 -14.36 23.42
C ILE A 7 8.35 -15.67 22.72
N TYR A 8 7.44 -16.22 21.94
CA TYR A 8 7.70 -17.42 21.13
C TYR A 8 8.52 -17.09 19.87
N THR A 9 9.76 -16.69 20.07
CA THR A 9 10.77 -16.67 19.00
C THR A 9 10.99 -18.10 18.50
N ASP A 10 11.53 -18.26 17.30
CA ASP A 10 11.80 -19.61 16.77
C ASP A 10 12.84 -20.36 17.63
N ALA A 11 13.77 -19.65 18.26
CA ALA A 11 14.67 -20.22 19.27
C ALA A 11 13.90 -20.77 20.50
N ASN A 12 12.96 -20.00 21.06
CA ASN A 12 12.16 -20.44 22.19
C ASN A 12 11.20 -21.59 21.82
N LYS A 13 10.63 -21.58 20.62
CA LYS A 13 9.82 -22.70 20.12
C LYS A 13 10.67 -23.97 20.00
N MET A 14 11.91 -23.87 19.49
CA MET A 14 12.83 -25.00 19.43
C MET A 14 13.18 -25.54 20.83
N ILE A 15 13.40 -24.66 21.81
CA ILE A 15 13.62 -25.06 23.21
C ILE A 15 12.39 -25.77 23.78
N ALA A 16 11.19 -25.23 23.58
CA ALA A 16 9.95 -25.86 24.05
C ALA A 16 9.73 -27.24 23.41
N VAL A 17 9.96 -27.36 22.10
CA VAL A 17 9.85 -28.62 21.36
C VAL A 17 10.90 -29.62 21.84
N HIS A 18 12.13 -29.19 22.06
CA HIS A 18 13.19 -30.01 22.63
C HIS A 18 12.80 -30.50 24.03
N TYR A 19 12.42 -29.59 24.92
CA TYR A 19 12.02 -29.88 26.29
C TYR A 19 10.82 -30.85 26.37
N ALA A 20 9.86 -30.73 25.46
CA ALA A 20 8.65 -31.55 25.45
C ALA A 20 8.81 -32.91 24.76
N PHE A 21 9.64 -33.02 23.72
CA PHE A 21 9.63 -34.18 22.82
C PHE A 21 10.99 -34.86 22.61
N TYR A 22 12.11 -34.21 22.92
CA TYR A 22 13.44 -34.79 22.70
C TYR A 22 13.70 -35.98 23.62
N LYS A 23 14.24 -37.06 23.06
CA LYS A 23 14.53 -38.32 23.77
C LYS A 23 16.01 -38.70 23.60
N PRO A 24 16.91 -38.18 24.44
CA PRO A 24 18.30 -38.60 24.40
C PRO A 24 18.38 -40.09 24.78
N GLY A 25 19.02 -40.90 23.93
CA GLY A 25 19.09 -42.36 24.11
C GLY A 25 17.73 -43.08 24.05
N GLY A 26 16.70 -42.48 23.42
CA GLY A 26 15.39 -43.12 23.21
C GLY A 26 14.44 -43.09 24.42
N LYS A 27 14.90 -42.67 25.61
CA LYS A 27 14.08 -42.56 26.83
C LYS A 27 13.41 -41.18 26.92
N LYS A 28 12.13 -41.16 27.31
CA LYS A 28 11.41 -39.91 27.62
C LYS A 28 11.89 -39.38 28.97
N ARG A 29 12.30 -38.11 29.01
CA ARG A 29 12.63 -37.41 30.28
C ARG A 29 11.40 -36.99 31.08
N ARG A 30 10.26 -36.79 30.42
CA ARG A 30 8.99 -36.32 31.00
C ARG A 30 7.80 -36.66 30.10
N THR A 31 6.59 -36.54 30.65
CA THR A 31 5.34 -36.59 29.87
C THR A 31 5.06 -35.26 29.17
N VAL A 32 4.17 -35.27 28.17
CA VAL A 32 3.78 -34.02 27.48
C VAL A 32 2.88 -33.18 28.39
N GLU A 33 2.10 -33.83 29.25
CA GLU A 33 1.35 -33.22 30.36
C GLU A 33 2.28 -32.41 31.29
N GLU A 34 3.39 -33.01 31.73
CA GLU A 34 4.39 -32.34 32.56
C GLU A 34 5.09 -31.21 31.81
N ALA A 35 5.36 -31.39 30.52
CA ALA A 35 5.94 -30.34 29.69
C ALA A 35 4.98 -29.16 29.50
N GLU A 36 3.69 -29.41 29.29
CA GLU A 36 2.62 -28.40 29.21
C GLU A 36 2.54 -27.59 30.51
N LYS A 37 2.52 -28.27 31.67
CA LYS A 37 2.53 -27.60 32.99
C LYS A 37 3.79 -26.76 33.22
N ASN A 38 4.96 -27.29 32.84
CA ASN A 38 6.23 -26.61 33.04
C ASN A 38 6.44 -25.45 32.06
N LEU A 39 6.09 -25.61 30.80
CA LEU A 39 6.26 -24.56 29.80
C LEU A 39 5.14 -23.52 29.86
N LYS A 40 3.99 -23.83 30.50
CA LYS A 40 2.76 -23.02 30.45
C LYS A 40 2.25 -22.80 29.01
N VAL A 41 2.54 -23.76 28.13
CA VAL A 41 2.12 -23.76 26.72
C VAL A 41 1.12 -24.87 26.50
N ALA A 42 -0.02 -24.54 25.89
CA ALA A 42 -1.05 -25.53 25.57
C ALA A 42 -0.52 -26.66 24.70
N ARG A 43 -0.94 -27.89 24.99
CA ARG A 43 -0.52 -29.11 24.26
C ARG A 43 -0.64 -29.00 22.74
N LYS A 44 -1.77 -28.48 22.25
CA LYS A 44 -2.02 -28.29 20.81
C LYS A 44 -0.93 -27.46 20.15
N THR A 45 -0.46 -26.41 20.83
CA THR A 45 0.60 -25.52 20.37
C THR A 45 1.96 -26.21 20.35
N LEU A 46 2.28 -27.02 21.37
CA LEU A 46 3.51 -27.83 21.40
C LEU A 46 3.59 -28.81 20.21
N TYR A 47 2.48 -29.48 19.86
CA TYR A 47 2.43 -30.36 18.70
C TYR A 47 2.54 -29.59 17.37
N GLN A 48 1.97 -28.38 17.28
CA GLN A 48 2.13 -27.53 16.10
C GLN A 48 3.60 -27.12 15.90
N TRP A 49 4.30 -26.70 16.96
CA TRP A 49 5.72 -26.37 16.88
C TRP A 49 6.59 -27.58 16.62
N LYS A 50 6.22 -28.77 17.12
CA LYS A 50 6.92 -30.02 16.79
C LYS A 50 6.92 -30.28 15.28
N LYS A 51 5.81 -29.99 14.59
CA LYS A 51 5.72 -30.10 13.12
C LYS A 51 6.60 -29.06 12.42
N GLN A 52 6.75 -27.87 13.01
CA GLN A 52 7.58 -26.79 12.50
C GLN A 52 9.09 -27.03 12.73
N PHE A 53 9.47 -27.64 13.86
CA PHE A 53 10.85 -27.89 14.27
C PHE A 53 11.11 -29.38 14.55
N PRO A 54 11.00 -30.26 13.54
CA PRO A 54 11.13 -31.71 13.72
C PRO A 54 12.50 -32.15 14.28
N LEU A 55 13.56 -31.43 13.92
CA LEU A 55 14.93 -31.70 14.38
C LEU A 55 15.13 -31.41 15.88
N ALA A 56 14.44 -30.40 16.42
CA ALA A 56 14.46 -30.09 17.85
C ALA A 56 13.77 -31.20 18.67
N ALA A 57 12.77 -31.86 18.09
CA ALA A 57 12.08 -33.02 18.69
C ALA A 57 12.90 -34.33 18.62
N GLY A 58 14.05 -34.32 17.94
CA GLY A 58 14.93 -35.49 17.83
C GLY A 58 14.56 -36.49 16.73
N GLN A 59 13.87 -36.07 15.66
CA GLN A 59 13.58 -36.95 14.51
C GLN A 59 14.84 -37.42 13.75
N SER A 60 15.97 -36.72 13.90
CA SER A 60 17.29 -37.17 13.44
C SER A 60 18.32 -37.00 14.55
N GLN A 61 19.14 -38.04 14.80
CA GLN A 61 20.25 -37.97 15.74
C GLN A 61 21.40 -37.12 15.18
N ALA A 62 21.72 -37.30 13.89
CA ALA A 62 22.69 -36.48 13.17
C ALA A 62 22.06 -35.15 12.71
N LEU A 63 22.70 -34.03 13.07
CA LEU A 63 22.31 -32.71 12.59
C LEU A 63 23.01 -32.45 11.24
N PRO A 64 22.29 -32.00 10.20
CA PRO A 64 22.90 -31.73 8.89
C PRO A 64 23.91 -30.58 8.97
N ALA A 65 25.11 -30.78 8.41
CA ALA A 65 26.19 -29.80 8.44
C ALA A 65 25.84 -28.53 7.62
N GLY A 66 26.16 -27.35 8.15
CA GLY A 66 26.09 -26.07 7.42
C GLY A 66 24.83 -25.20 7.62
N ALA A 67 23.77 -25.70 8.25
CA ALA A 67 22.55 -24.90 8.49
C ALA A 67 22.62 -24.08 9.81
N VAL A 68 22.18 -22.82 9.79
CA VAL A 68 22.08 -21.95 11.00
C VAL A 68 21.27 -22.64 12.12
N LEU A 69 20.24 -23.41 11.75
CA LEU A 69 19.39 -24.19 12.66
C LEU A 69 20.16 -25.30 13.40
N THR A 70 21.17 -25.90 12.76
CA THR A 70 21.99 -26.98 13.32
C THR A 70 22.81 -26.50 14.52
N LYS A 71 23.42 -25.31 14.41
CA LYS A 71 24.17 -24.70 15.51
C LYS A 71 23.25 -24.43 16.70
N ALA A 72 22.07 -23.85 16.46
CA ALA A 72 21.08 -23.55 17.50
C ALA A 72 20.60 -24.82 18.23
N ILE A 73 20.28 -25.89 17.51
CA ILE A 73 19.84 -27.16 18.10
C ILE A 73 20.99 -27.86 18.84
N GLY A 74 22.22 -27.78 18.33
CA GLY A 74 23.42 -28.26 19.03
C GLY A 74 23.57 -27.61 20.40
N THR A 75 23.51 -26.27 20.44
CA THR A 75 23.58 -25.52 21.70
C THR A 75 22.42 -25.83 22.65
N ILE A 76 21.22 -26.13 22.13
CA ILE A 76 20.07 -26.55 22.97
C ILE A 76 20.32 -27.94 23.59
N ARG A 77 20.87 -28.89 22.82
CA ARG A 77 21.15 -30.26 23.28
C ARG A 77 22.25 -30.31 24.34
N GLU A 78 23.23 -29.42 24.26
CA GLU A 78 24.34 -29.31 25.23
C GLU A 78 23.91 -28.66 26.55
N ARG A 79 22.83 -27.88 26.56
CA ARG A 79 22.27 -27.24 27.76
C ARG A 79 21.45 -28.21 28.60
N ALA A 80 21.53 -28.05 29.93
CA ALA A 80 20.67 -28.81 30.83
C ALA A 80 19.19 -28.42 30.64
N ASP A 81 18.28 -29.35 30.93
CA ASP A 81 16.84 -29.10 30.78
C ASP A 81 16.34 -27.97 31.69
N ALA A 82 16.96 -27.80 32.86
CA ALA A 82 16.65 -26.71 33.78
C ALA A 82 17.03 -25.35 33.18
N ASP A 83 18.20 -25.24 32.53
CA ASP A 83 18.68 -24.01 31.89
C ASP A 83 17.89 -23.70 30.63
N ASN A 84 17.53 -24.72 29.85
CA ASN A 84 16.64 -24.59 28.70
C ASN A 84 15.26 -24.11 29.14
N LEU A 85 14.70 -24.67 30.22
CA LEU A 85 13.43 -24.23 30.79
C LEU A 85 13.52 -22.80 31.33
N ALA A 86 14.61 -22.46 32.03
CA ALA A 86 14.86 -21.12 32.54
C ALA A 86 14.98 -20.11 31.40
N LEU A 87 15.71 -20.42 30.33
CA LEU A 87 15.84 -19.57 29.15
C LEU A 87 14.52 -19.43 28.38
N PHE A 88 13.76 -20.51 28.24
CA PHE A 88 12.41 -20.45 27.65
C PHE A 88 11.48 -19.54 28.45
N ARG A 89 11.57 -19.62 29.78
CA ARG A 89 10.80 -18.78 30.71
C ARG A 89 11.42 -17.40 30.90
N THR A 90 12.63 -17.16 30.41
CA THR A 90 13.26 -15.85 30.45
C THR A 90 12.50 -14.99 29.46
N PRO A 91 11.78 -13.95 29.92
CA PRO A 91 11.15 -13.05 28.99
C PRO A 91 12.27 -12.41 28.16
N GLY A 92 12.21 -12.51 26.83
CA GLY A 92 13.21 -11.95 25.89
C GLY A 92 13.28 -10.41 25.90
N TYR A 93 12.66 -9.83 26.90
CA TYR A 93 12.59 -8.44 27.28
C TYR A 93 12.40 -8.48 28.80
N ALA A 94 13.29 -7.87 29.57
CA ALA A 94 12.92 -7.54 30.95
C ALA A 94 11.74 -6.58 30.81
N ALA A 95 10.50 -7.07 30.96
CA ALA A 95 9.39 -6.18 31.14
C ALA A 95 9.75 -5.31 32.35
N PRO A 96 9.82 -3.97 32.21
CA PRO A 96 9.62 -3.16 33.39
C PRO A 96 8.30 -3.66 33.98
N SER A 97 8.31 -3.86 35.30
CA SER A 97 7.22 -4.41 36.07
C SER A 97 5.83 -3.91 35.62
N THR A 98 4.75 -4.53 36.10
CA THR A 98 3.38 -4.00 35.98
C THR A 98 3.20 -2.55 36.50
N VAL A 99 4.27 -1.89 36.94
CA VAL A 99 4.42 -0.48 37.30
C VAL A 99 4.96 0.39 36.14
N SER A 100 5.15 -0.16 34.93
CA SER A 100 5.65 0.62 33.77
C SER A 100 4.65 1.72 33.39
N ILE A 101 4.92 2.94 33.84
CA ILE A 101 4.10 4.13 33.60
C ILE A 101 4.07 4.37 32.10
N ARG A 102 2.87 4.41 31.50
CA ARG A 102 2.75 4.82 30.10
C ARG A 102 3.16 6.29 29.99
N PRO A 103 3.89 6.69 28.94
CA PRO A 103 4.30 8.09 28.79
C PRO A 103 3.12 9.06 28.59
N ASP A 104 1.92 8.56 28.28
CA ASP A 104 0.69 9.35 28.22
C ASP A 104 -0.03 9.51 29.58
N GLY A 105 0.50 8.91 30.66
CA GLY A 105 -0.15 8.95 31.97
C GLY A 105 -1.46 8.16 32.03
N LEU A 106 -1.66 7.16 31.16
CA LEU A 106 -2.82 6.28 31.18
C LEU A 106 -2.46 4.88 31.70
N GLY A 107 -3.48 4.12 32.06
CA GLY A 107 -3.41 2.77 32.58
C GLY A 107 -3.14 2.70 34.08
N PRO A 108 -2.86 1.50 34.61
CA PRO A 108 -2.75 1.24 36.05
C PRO A 108 -1.59 1.96 36.77
N GLY A 109 -0.64 2.55 36.03
CA GLY A 109 0.51 3.29 36.59
C GLY A 109 0.42 4.81 36.44
N ALA A 110 -0.76 5.37 36.14
CA ALA A 110 -0.96 6.79 35.87
C ALA A 110 -0.64 7.72 37.06
N GLU A 111 -0.84 7.27 38.29
CA GLU A 111 -0.64 8.06 39.51
C GLU A 111 0.20 7.29 40.54
N ALA A 112 1.09 7.99 41.24
CA ALA A 112 1.83 7.43 42.37
C ALA A 112 0.93 7.45 43.62
N VAL A 113 0.54 6.26 44.07
CA VAL A 113 -0.45 6.12 45.15
C VAL A 113 0.27 6.04 46.48
N SER A 114 0.07 7.02 47.36
CA SER A 114 0.64 7.01 48.72
C SER A 114 -0.08 6.04 49.67
N ASN A 115 -1.36 5.73 49.40
CA ASN A 115 -2.20 4.86 50.23
C ASN A 115 -2.92 3.79 49.40
N ALA A 116 -2.70 2.51 49.70
CA ALA A 116 -3.26 1.35 48.99
C ALA A 116 -4.82 1.25 48.96
N THR A 117 -5.52 2.16 49.63
CA THR A 117 -6.98 2.23 49.76
C THR A 117 -7.63 3.37 48.97
N ALA A 118 -6.85 4.26 48.33
CA ALA A 118 -7.41 5.37 47.56
C ALA A 118 -7.89 4.91 46.17
N ILE A 119 -9.14 5.24 45.81
CA ILE A 119 -9.65 5.02 44.44
C ILE A 119 -8.94 6.02 43.52
N HIS A 120 -8.09 5.52 42.63
CA HIS A 120 -7.35 6.33 41.65
C HIS A 120 -7.57 5.79 40.21
N PRO A 121 -7.27 6.58 39.16
CA PRO A 121 -7.30 6.10 37.78
C PRO A 121 -6.41 4.86 37.62
N GLY A 122 -7.02 3.72 37.28
CA GLY A 122 -6.32 2.44 37.12
C GLY A 122 -6.31 1.52 38.37
N PHE A 123 -6.86 1.98 39.50
CA PHE A 123 -7.09 1.14 40.69
C PHE A 123 -8.14 0.06 40.40
N ILE A 124 -7.84 -1.19 40.76
CA ILE A 124 -8.77 -2.32 40.68
C ILE A 124 -8.60 -3.18 41.92
N SER A 125 -9.69 -3.40 42.67
CA SER A 125 -9.67 -4.26 43.85
C SER A 125 -9.26 -5.69 43.48
N PRO A 126 -8.57 -6.44 44.37
CA PRO A 126 -8.20 -7.85 44.13
C PRO A 126 -9.40 -8.71 43.70
N ASP A 127 -10.58 -8.45 44.28
CA ASP A 127 -11.83 -9.13 43.93
C ASP A 127 -12.26 -8.84 42.49
N LEU A 128 -12.20 -7.57 42.07
CA LEU A 128 -12.48 -7.20 40.68
C LEU A 128 -11.43 -7.83 39.75
N VAL A 129 -10.15 -7.94 40.13
CA VAL A 129 -9.13 -8.64 39.33
C VAL A 129 -9.51 -10.10 39.07
N GLU A 130 -9.92 -10.84 40.10
CA GLU A 130 -10.28 -12.26 39.96
C GLU A 130 -11.57 -12.44 39.15
N GLN A 131 -12.55 -11.54 39.29
CA GLN A 131 -13.76 -11.57 38.47
C GLN A 131 -13.47 -11.22 36.99
N LEU A 132 -12.59 -10.26 36.74
CA LEU A 132 -12.15 -9.92 35.37
C LEU A 132 -11.40 -11.09 34.71
N ARG A 133 -10.69 -11.93 35.47
CA ARG A 133 -10.04 -13.15 34.96
C ARG A 133 -11.07 -14.15 34.41
N LYS A 134 -12.24 -14.25 35.04
CA LYS A 134 -13.34 -15.14 34.63
C LYS A 134 -14.07 -14.64 33.37
N ILE A 135 -14.03 -13.34 33.08
CA ILE A 135 -14.57 -12.77 31.82
C ILE A 135 -13.82 -13.32 30.59
N ASP A 136 -12.53 -13.65 30.72
CA ASP A 136 -11.73 -14.16 29.60
C ASP A 136 -12.05 -15.63 29.23
N GLU A 137 -12.77 -16.36 30.09
CA GLU A 137 -13.11 -17.79 29.91
C GLU A 137 -14.51 -18.02 29.33
N LYS A 138 -15.35 -16.98 29.19
CA LYS A 138 -16.68 -17.04 28.56
C LYS A 138 -16.77 -16.07 27.38
N ILE A 139 -17.00 -16.58 26.18
CA ILE A 139 -17.20 -15.79 24.95
C ILE A 139 -18.67 -15.89 24.52
N GLY A 140 -19.30 -14.74 24.26
CA GLY A 140 -20.58 -14.64 23.57
C GLY A 140 -21.57 -13.65 24.21
N LEU A 141 -22.06 -12.67 23.45
CA LEU A 141 -23.51 -12.39 23.47
C LEU A 141 -24.13 -13.51 22.64
N THR A 142 -25.12 -14.20 23.18
CA THR A 142 -25.98 -15.07 22.39
C THR A 142 -26.73 -14.25 21.34
N GLU A 143 -27.07 -14.85 20.19
CA GLU A 143 -27.98 -14.19 19.23
C GLU A 143 -29.30 -13.81 19.91
N ALA A 144 -29.73 -14.60 20.90
CA ALA A 144 -30.86 -14.27 21.77
C ALA A 144 -30.68 -12.94 22.53
N GLU A 145 -29.49 -12.64 23.08
CA GLU A 145 -29.18 -11.37 23.75
C GLU A 145 -29.07 -10.18 22.77
N LYS A 146 -28.73 -10.43 21.50
CA LYS A 146 -28.80 -9.41 20.43
C LYS A 146 -30.25 -9.16 19.99
N ASP A 147 -31.08 -10.20 20.01
CA ASP A 147 -32.50 -10.14 19.66
C ASP A 147 -33.38 -9.58 20.79
N THR A 148 -32.92 -9.57 22.06
CA THR A 148 -33.66 -9.00 23.20
C THR A 148 -33.59 -7.47 23.30
N LEU A 149 -33.43 -6.79 22.17
CA LEU A 149 -33.58 -5.35 22.09
C LEU A 149 -35.08 -5.03 22.04
N ALA A 150 -35.71 -4.91 23.22
CA ALA A 150 -37.05 -4.35 23.33
C ALA A 150 -37.04 -2.95 22.71
N VAL A 151 -37.72 -2.81 21.57
CA VAL A 151 -37.88 -1.52 20.89
C VAL A 151 -38.79 -0.66 21.76
N ARG A 152 -38.28 0.49 22.21
CA ARG A 152 -39.12 1.51 22.81
C ARG A 152 -39.79 2.31 21.69
N VAL A 153 -41.11 2.21 21.62
CA VAL A 153 -41.93 3.02 20.70
C VAL A 153 -42.19 4.38 21.36
N ASP A 154 -42.21 5.45 20.56
CA ASP A 154 -42.49 6.80 21.05
C ASP A 154 -43.92 6.92 21.59
N ASP A 155 -44.11 7.77 22.60
CA ASP A 155 -45.38 7.89 23.35
C ASP A 155 -46.54 8.44 22.49
N ASP A 156 -46.25 9.03 21.32
CA ASP A 156 -47.22 9.58 20.36
C ASP A 156 -47.64 8.58 19.26
N VAL A 157 -47.10 7.36 19.27
CA VAL A 157 -47.50 6.28 18.36
C VAL A 157 -48.77 5.62 18.88
N SER A 158 -49.81 5.59 18.05
CA SER A 158 -51.07 4.91 18.42
C SER A 158 -50.87 3.40 18.63
N LYS A 159 -51.65 2.79 19.52
CA LYS A 159 -51.62 1.34 19.80
C LYS A 159 -51.73 0.45 18.56
N ALA A 160 -52.46 0.90 17.53
CA ALA A 160 -52.59 0.17 16.27
C ALA A 160 -51.31 0.21 15.40
N ALA A 161 -50.46 1.22 15.57
CA ALA A 161 -49.21 1.42 14.84
C ALA A 161 -47.98 0.84 15.58
N GLU A 162 -48.08 0.58 16.89
CA GLU A 162 -46.99 0.02 17.72
C GLU A 162 -46.32 -1.23 17.11
N PRO A 163 -47.05 -2.25 16.57
CA PRO A 163 -46.42 -3.43 15.98
C PRO A 163 -45.59 -3.10 14.74
N PHE A 164 -46.05 -2.17 13.90
CA PHE A 164 -45.37 -1.76 12.66
C PHE A 164 -44.10 -0.95 12.96
N VAL A 165 -44.17 -0.04 13.93
CA VAL A 165 -43.00 0.74 14.37
C VAL A 165 -41.96 -0.16 15.03
N SER A 166 -42.40 -1.07 15.90
CA SER A 166 -41.52 -2.04 16.57
C SER A 166 -40.75 -2.91 15.55
N GLU A 167 -41.44 -3.45 14.55
CA GLU A 167 -40.82 -4.27 13.52
C GLU A 167 -39.88 -3.45 12.62
N SER A 168 -40.22 -2.20 12.30
CA SER A 168 -39.39 -1.30 11.48
C SER A 168 -38.08 -0.92 12.19
N VAL A 169 -38.14 -0.61 13.49
CA VAL A 169 -36.94 -0.33 14.29
C VAL A 169 -36.10 -1.60 14.47
N ARG A 170 -36.74 -2.75 14.72
CA ARG A 170 -36.05 -4.05 14.80
C ARG A 170 -35.29 -4.33 13.50
N LEU A 171 -35.92 -4.12 12.34
CA LEU A 171 -35.28 -4.25 11.04
C LEU A 171 -34.11 -3.26 10.86
N ALA A 172 -34.25 -2.00 11.30
CA ALA A 172 -33.18 -1.01 11.21
C ALA A 172 -31.96 -1.39 12.09
N VAL A 173 -32.21 -1.87 13.30
CA VAL A 173 -31.18 -2.38 14.22
C VAL A 173 -30.50 -3.62 13.63
N GLN A 174 -31.27 -4.59 13.13
CA GLN A 174 -30.76 -5.79 12.49
C GLN A 174 -29.92 -5.46 11.26
N THR A 175 -30.39 -4.56 10.40
CA THR A 175 -29.66 -4.06 9.23
C THR A 175 -28.35 -3.40 9.64
N LYS A 176 -28.34 -2.61 10.72
CA LYS A 176 -27.11 -2.00 11.23
C LYS A 176 -26.10 -3.05 11.70
N LEU A 177 -26.57 -4.08 12.41
CA LEU A 177 -25.73 -5.18 12.91
C LEU A 177 -25.17 -6.03 11.76
N THR A 178 -25.95 -6.28 10.70
CA THR A 178 -25.55 -7.09 9.55
C THR A 178 -24.80 -6.31 8.46
N SER A 179 -24.86 -4.97 8.46
CA SER A 179 -24.15 -4.11 7.50
C SER A 179 -22.63 -4.08 7.65
N LEU A 180 -22.08 -4.68 8.71
CA LEU A 180 -20.64 -4.72 8.94
C LEU A 180 -19.98 -5.87 8.18
N GLU A 181 -18.87 -5.57 7.50
CA GLU A 181 -17.98 -6.57 6.91
C GLU A 181 -17.63 -7.69 7.91
N PRO A 182 -17.64 -8.99 7.52
CA PRO A 182 -17.40 -10.10 8.45
C PRO A 182 -16.11 -9.98 9.26
N GLY A 183 -15.04 -9.47 8.65
CA GLY A 183 -13.77 -9.21 9.35
C GLY A 183 -13.89 -8.11 10.42
N THR A 184 -14.74 -7.11 10.20
CA THR A 184 -15.03 -6.05 11.19
C THR A 184 -15.85 -6.61 12.35
N VAL A 185 -16.85 -7.45 12.06
CA VAL A 185 -17.64 -8.15 13.09
C VAL A 185 -16.74 -8.98 13.99
N ALA A 186 -15.85 -9.80 13.40
CA ALA A 186 -14.89 -10.60 14.14
C ALA A 186 -13.93 -9.76 15.02
N LEU A 187 -13.57 -8.56 14.54
CA LEU A 187 -12.69 -7.64 15.26
C LEU A 187 -13.40 -6.88 16.40
N TRP A 188 -14.67 -6.49 16.21
CA TRP A 188 -15.40 -5.61 17.13
C TRP A 188 -16.23 -6.34 18.17
N THR A 189 -16.70 -7.56 17.85
CA THR A 189 -17.51 -8.36 18.78
C THR A 189 -16.80 -8.63 20.12
N PRO A 190 -15.51 -9.03 20.16
CA PRO A 190 -14.85 -9.30 21.43
C PRO A 190 -14.69 -8.06 22.35
N PRO A 191 -14.26 -6.88 21.86
CA PRO A 191 -14.30 -5.64 22.65
C PRO A 191 -15.67 -5.30 23.23
N GLN A 192 -16.74 -5.41 22.42
CA GLN A 192 -18.12 -5.14 22.85
C GLN A 192 -18.55 -6.05 24.01
N GLN A 193 -18.29 -7.36 23.87
CA GLN A 193 -18.58 -8.35 24.92
C GLN A 193 -17.84 -8.04 26.22
N ARG A 194 -16.54 -7.74 26.12
CA ARG A 194 -15.69 -7.42 27.28
C ARG A 194 -16.16 -6.16 27.99
N PHE A 195 -16.63 -5.15 27.26
CA PHE A 195 -17.18 -3.93 27.83
C PHE A 195 -18.44 -4.21 28.66
N LEU A 196 -19.41 -4.93 28.10
CA LEU A 196 -20.64 -5.28 28.82
C LEU A 196 -20.34 -6.15 30.05
N ALA A 197 -19.49 -7.17 29.89
CA ALA A 197 -19.09 -8.03 30.99
C ALA A 197 -18.38 -7.26 32.12
N PHE A 198 -17.47 -6.34 31.76
CA PHE A 198 -16.77 -5.47 32.70
C PHE A 198 -17.74 -4.68 33.59
N TRP A 199 -18.75 -4.04 32.98
CA TRP A 199 -19.73 -3.25 33.73
C TRP A 199 -20.73 -4.10 34.50
N LYS A 200 -21.16 -5.27 33.98
CA LYS A 200 -22.00 -6.22 34.73
C LYS A 200 -21.31 -6.69 36.01
N VAL A 201 -20.01 -7.02 35.93
CA VAL A 201 -19.22 -7.41 37.10
C VAL A 201 -19.06 -6.26 38.09
N LEU A 202 -18.75 -5.05 37.60
CA LEU A 202 -18.57 -3.89 38.48
C LEU A 202 -19.85 -3.52 39.22
N ASN A 203 -21.00 -3.57 38.54
CA ASN A 203 -22.31 -3.31 39.16
C ASN A 203 -22.62 -4.35 40.26
N ARG A 204 -22.34 -5.64 40.01
CA ARG A 204 -22.54 -6.72 40.99
C ARG A 204 -21.67 -6.59 42.24
N LEU A 205 -20.44 -6.07 42.09
CA LEU A 205 -19.54 -5.87 43.23
C LEU A 205 -19.98 -4.70 44.11
N ASN A 206 -20.76 -3.76 43.56
CA ASN A 206 -21.30 -2.61 44.29
C ASN A 206 -22.69 -2.87 44.89
N SER A 207 -23.43 -3.86 44.39
CA SER A 207 -24.75 -4.23 44.93
C SER A 207 -24.57 -5.18 46.11
N SER A 208 -24.65 -4.67 47.33
CA SER A 208 -24.58 -5.52 48.53
C SER A 208 -25.86 -6.31 48.82
N GLU A 209 -27.01 -6.06 48.16
CA GLU A 209 -28.25 -6.79 48.50
C GLU A 209 -29.38 -6.87 47.44
N ASP A 210 -29.30 -6.22 46.27
CA ASP A 210 -30.39 -6.28 45.26
C ASP A 210 -29.96 -6.98 43.95
N ALA A 211 -30.43 -8.22 43.76
CA ALA A 211 -30.17 -9.02 42.57
C ALA A 211 -30.83 -8.48 41.28
N THR A 212 -31.79 -7.55 41.40
CA THR A 212 -32.57 -7.01 40.27
C THR A 212 -31.81 -5.97 39.43
N VAL A 213 -30.90 -5.18 40.03
CA VAL A 213 -30.08 -4.18 39.33
C VAL A 213 -28.91 -4.83 38.56
N ALA A 214 -28.53 -6.05 38.93
CA ALA A 214 -27.39 -6.78 38.36
C ALA A 214 -27.63 -7.33 36.94
N ASP A 215 -28.89 -7.41 36.50
CA ASP A 215 -29.29 -7.98 35.20
C ASP A 215 -29.60 -6.94 34.12
N GLU A 216 -29.62 -5.65 34.43
CA GLU A 216 -29.79 -4.61 33.40
C GLU A 216 -28.55 -4.49 32.49
N GLU A 217 -28.80 -4.36 31.18
CA GLU A 217 -27.75 -4.23 30.18
C GLU A 217 -26.98 -2.90 30.34
N PRO A 218 -25.63 -2.93 30.52
CA PRO A 218 -24.88 -1.69 30.68
C PRO A 218 -24.97 -0.76 29.46
N LEU A 219 -25.54 0.44 29.67
CA LEU A 219 -25.54 1.49 28.65
C LEU A 219 -24.13 2.08 28.44
N VAL A 220 -23.76 2.30 27.18
CA VAL A 220 -22.50 2.95 26.79
C VAL A 220 -22.58 4.45 27.03
N THR A 221 -21.64 5.00 27.80
CA THR A 221 -21.41 6.44 27.93
C THR A 221 -19.94 6.75 27.72
N GLU A 222 -19.59 8.02 27.50
CA GLU A 222 -18.20 8.44 27.36
C GLU A 222 -17.36 8.07 28.60
N GLN A 223 -17.87 8.38 29.80
CA GLN A 223 -17.22 8.06 31.07
C GLN A 223 -16.99 6.56 31.25
N LYS A 224 -17.99 5.75 30.90
CA LYS A 224 -17.90 4.29 30.99
C LYS A 224 -16.89 3.73 29.99
N LEU A 225 -16.83 4.29 28.78
CA LEU A 225 -15.84 3.92 27.77
C LEU A 225 -14.43 4.23 28.25
N VAL A 226 -14.17 5.45 28.70
CA VAL A 226 -12.84 5.87 29.17
C VAL A 226 -12.39 5.03 30.36
N THR A 227 -13.28 4.77 31.33
CA THR A 227 -13.00 3.88 32.46
C THR A 227 -12.68 2.45 32.01
N PHE A 228 -13.44 1.89 31.06
CA PHE A 228 -13.14 0.57 30.49
C PHE A 228 -11.80 0.54 29.77
N LEU A 229 -11.46 1.57 29.00
CA LEU A 229 -10.17 1.67 28.32
C LEU A 229 -9.02 1.69 29.34
N ASN A 230 -9.17 2.46 30.41
CA ASN A 230 -8.12 2.64 31.41
C ASN A 230 -7.93 1.41 32.29
N CYS A 231 -9.04 0.94 32.89
CA CYS A 231 -9.02 -0.10 33.90
C CYS A 231 -8.98 -1.51 33.31
N TYR A 232 -9.50 -1.73 32.10
CA TYR A 232 -9.51 -3.06 31.50
C TYR A 232 -8.55 -3.19 30.31
N VAL A 233 -8.71 -2.35 29.29
CA VAL A 233 -7.97 -2.51 28.03
C VAL A 233 -6.48 -2.24 28.21
N LEU A 234 -6.12 -1.07 28.75
CA LEU A 234 -4.73 -0.67 28.97
C LEU A 234 -4.09 -1.40 30.15
N ARG A 235 -4.87 -1.86 31.13
CA ARG A 235 -4.35 -2.77 32.15
C ARG A 235 -3.93 -4.12 31.57
N LYS A 236 -4.76 -4.70 30.69
CA LYS A 236 -4.46 -5.99 30.05
C LYS A 236 -3.31 -5.87 29.06
N ASN A 237 -3.23 -4.75 28.35
CA ASN A 237 -2.15 -4.46 27.44
C ASN A 237 -1.72 -2.99 27.52
N PRO A 238 -0.79 -2.65 28.43
CA PRO A 238 -0.33 -1.27 28.59
C PRO A 238 0.50 -0.77 27.41
N TRP A 239 0.76 -1.63 26.43
CA TRP A 239 1.54 -1.34 25.23
C TRP A 239 0.66 -1.05 24.03
N LEU A 240 -0.67 -1.03 24.18
CA LEU A 240 -1.58 -0.75 23.08
C LEU A 240 -1.30 0.65 22.51
N GLY A 241 -1.01 0.72 21.22
CA GLY A 241 -0.84 1.99 20.50
C GLY A 241 -2.18 2.61 20.12
N HIS A 242 -2.12 3.81 19.53
CA HIS A 242 -3.28 4.59 19.12
C HIS A 242 -4.33 3.77 18.35
N GLU A 243 -3.94 3.03 17.30
CA GLU A 243 -4.89 2.25 16.48
C GLU A 243 -5.60 1.14 17.27
N GLY A 244 -4.90 0.50 18.21
CA GLY A 244 -5.50 -0.54 19.04
C GLY A 244 -6.53 0.04 20.01
N VAL A 245 -6.23 1.20 20.61
CA VAL A 245 -7.19 1.90 21.49
C VAL A 245 -8.38 2.42 20.68
N ASP A 246 -8.13 3.06 19.53
CA ASP A 246 -9.16 3.56 18.62
C ASP A 246 -10.06 2.44 18.07
N THR A 247 -9.53 1.23 17.86
CA THR A 247 -10.32 0.05 17.49
C THR A 247 -11.33 -0.34 18.57
N ASN A 248 -10.92 -0.30 19.85
CA ASN A 248 -11.85 -0.54 20.97
C ASN A 248 -12.91 0.58 21.02
N ILE A 249 -12.52 1.85 20.87
CA ILE A 249 -13.45 2.98 20.82
C ILE A 249 -14.47 2.80 19.67
N LYS A 250 -14.03 2.41 18.47
CA LYS A 250 -14.92 2.14 17.33
C LYS A 250 -15.91 1.03 17.63
N ALA A 251 -15.44 -0.08 18.19
CA ALA A 251 -16.29 -1.21 18.57
C ALA A 251 -17.36 -0.80 19.60
N ILE A 252 -16.98 -0.05 20.64
CA ILE A 252 -17.92 0.40 21.67
C ILE A 252 -18.85 1.52 21.17
N THR A 253 -18.37 2.40 20.27
CA THR A 253 -19.23 3.39 19.60
C THR A 253 -20.27 2.70 18.73
N ASN A 254 -19.93 1.59 18.07
CA ASN A 254 -20.89 0.78 17.33
C ASN A 254 -21.94 0.14 18.26
N LEU A 255 -21.52 -0.35 19.43
CA LEU A 255 -22.47 -0.82 20.46
C LEU A 255 -23.40 0.30 20.94
N TRP A 256 -22.87 1.50 21.19
CA TRP A 256 -23.68 2.68 21.51
C TRP A 256 -24.70 2.99 20.40
N GLN A 257 -24.30 2.93 19.11
CA GLN A 257 -25.22 3.14 17.99
C GLN A 257 -26.37 2.12 18.01
N CYS A 258 -26.08 0.85 18.30
CA CYS A 258 -27.11 -0.18 18.44
C CYS A 258 -28.05 0.12 19.62
N GLN A 259 -27.53 0.51 20.77
CA GLN A 259 -28.35 0.90 21.93
C GLN A 259 -29.17 2.17 21.67
N LYS A 260 -28.64 3.13 20.90
CA LYS A 260 -29.31 4.36 20.50
C LYS A 260 -30.48 4.07 19.56
N LEU A 261 -30.25 3.24 18.55
CA LEU A 261 -31.28 2.80 17.59
C LEU A 261 -32.38 1.97 18.26
N ALA A 262 -32.04 1.18 19.28
CA ALA A 262 -33.02 0.44 20.09
C ALA A 262 -33.79 1.32 21.10
N GLY A 263 -33.52 2.63 21.17
CA GLY A 263 -34.16 3.53 22.12
C GLY A 263 -33.74 3.35 23.59
N LYS A 264 -32.71 2.54 23.87
CA LYS A 264 -32.22 2.25 25.23
C LYS A 264 -31.27 3.32 25.77
N ASN A 265 -30.51 3.97 24.89
CA ASN A 265 -29.43 4.88 25.29
C ASN A 265 -29.70 6.32 24.88
N HIS A 266 -29.97 7.21 25.84
CA HIS A 266 -30.25 8.62 25.55
C HIS A 266 -29.00 9.53 25.59
N HIS A 267 -27.84 9.00 25.96
CA HIS A 267 -26.60 9.77 26.05
C HIS A 267 -26.07 10.20 24.67
N PRO A 268 -25.28 11.28 24.60
CA PRO A 268 -24.56 11.68 23.38
C PRO A 268 -23.55 10.61 22.96
N SER A 269 -23.09 10.70 21.71
CA SER A 269 -22.08 9.79 21.18
C SER A 269 -20.80 9.86 22.04
N PRO A 270 -20.22 8.72 22.46
CA PRO A 270 -18.97 8.74 23.21
C PRO A 270 -17.79 9.27 22.38
N ARG A 271 -17.94 9.41 21.04
CA ARG A 271 -16.92 10.01 20.16
C ARG A 271 -16.98 11.54 20.07
N GLU A 272 -18.11 12.14 20.42
CA GLU A 272 -18.31 13.59 20.34
C GLU A 272 -17.86 14.31 21.62
N GLY A 273 -17.63 13.56 22.69
CA GLY A 273 -17.15 14.10 23.95
C GLY A 273 -15.65 14.41 23.99
N LEU A 274 -15.27 15.24 24.97
CA LEU A 274 -13.92 15.75 25.13
C LEU A 274 -12.96 14.75 25.80
N LEU A 275 -13.45 13.78 26.57
CA LEU A 275 -12.62 12.82 27.30
C LEU A 275 -11.99 11.79 26.37
N VAL A 276 -12.77 11.22 25.43
CA VAL A 276 -12.25 10.26 24.44
C VAL A 276 -11.25 10.95 23.51
N ARG A 277 -11.53 12.20 23.14
CA ARG A 277 -10.58 13.03 22.37
C ARG A 277 -9.28 13.26 23.15
N ALA A 278 -9.38 13.66 24.42
CA ALA A 278 -8.21 13.85 25.28
C ALA A 278 -7.37 12.56 25.41
N TYR A 279 -8.02 11.40 25.52
CA TYR A 279 -7.35 10.08 25.54
C TYR A 279 -6.57 9.82 24.25
N LEU A 280 -7.21 9.99 23.08
CA LEU A 280 -6.57 9.77 21.80
C LEU A 280 -5.41 10.75 21.56
N ASP A 281 -5.59 12.01 21.94
CA ASP A 281 -4.57 13.04 21.83
C ASP A 281 -3.37 12.76 22.74
N ALA A 282 -3.59 12.30 23.97
CA ALA A 282 -2.53 11.90 24.89
C ALA A 282 -1.70 10.74 24.33
N ILE A 283 -2.37 9.69 23.83
CA ILE A 283 -1.69 8.53 23.21
C ILE A 283 -0.97 8.93 21.91
N ALA A 284 -1.54 9.86 21.13
CA ALA A 284 -0.91 10.35 19.92
C ALA A 284 0.39 11.11 20.24
N ARG A 285 0.38 11.98 21.26
CA ARG A 285 1.56 12.72 21.73
C ARG A 285 2.62 11.80 22.34
N SER A 286 2.24 10.71 23.01
CA SER A 286 3.16 9.76 23.64
C SER A 286 3.75 8.71 22.67
N ARG A 287 3.38 8.75 21.38
CA ARG A 287 3.70 7.68 20.41
C ARG A 287 5.18 7.33 20.33
N VAL A 288 6.06 8.33 20.33
CA VAL A 288 7.52 8.13 20.24
C VAL A 288 8.05 7.50 21.52
N ALA A 289 7.76 8.10 22.68
CA ALA A 289 8.15 7.56 23.98
C ALA A 289 7.63 6.13 24.21
N LEU A 290 6.41 5.82 23.73
CA LEU A 290 5.84 4.48 23.82
C LEU A 290 6.56 3.47 22.90
N ARG A 291 7.12 3.91 21.75
CA ARG A 291 7.95 3.07 20.87
C ARG A 291 9.32 2.81 21.47
N GLU A 292 9.96 3.85 22.00
CA GLU A 292 11.23 3.75 22.72
C GLU A 292 11.12 2.77 23.89
N LEU A 293 10.05 2.89 24.68
CA LEU A 293 9.80 1.98 25.80
C LEU A 293 9.60 0.53 25.34
N LYS A 294 9.04 0.30 24.15
CA LYS A 294 8.88 -1.05 23.58
C LYS A 294 10.12 -1.57 22.87
N TYR A 295 11.09 -0.70 22.58
CA TYR A 295 12.17 -0.98 21.64
C TYR A 295 11.59 -1.45 20.29
N ASP A 296 10.53 -0.77 19.83
CA ASP A 296 9.97 -1.03 18.50
C ASP A 296 11.07 -0.77 17.45
N ASP A 297 11.22 -1.68 16.49
CA ASP A 297 12.23 -1.55 15.44
C ASP A 297 11.89 -0.38 14.49
N ASP A 298 12.77 0.62 14.47
CA ASP A 298 12.65 1.79 13.61
C ASP A 298 12.78 1.47 12.12
N TYR A 299 13.21 0.25 11.73
CA TYR A 299 13.24 -0.18 10.34
C TYR A 299 11.90 0.07 9.64
N ALA A 300 10.77 -0.18 10.32
CA ALA A 300 9.43 0.05 9.80
C ALA A 300 9.13 1.53 9.46
N LEU A 301 9.92 2.46 9.98
CA LEU A 301 9.81 3.90 9.74
C LEU A 301 10.80 4.40 8.68
N THR A 302 11.75 3.57 8.28
CA THR A 302 12.73 3.93 7.25
C THR A 302 12.13 3.87 5.85
N LEU A 303 12.80 4.51 4.90
CA LEU A 303 12.52 4.36 3.47
C LEU A 303 12.75 2.92 2.96
N ARG A 304 13.35 2.04 3.76
CA ARG A 304 13.56 0.62 3.41
C ARG A 304 12.37 -0.28 3.79
N ASN A 305 11.34 0.24 4.46
CA ASN A 305 10.12 -0.52 4.73
C ASN A 305 9.30 -0.74 3.45
N GLY A 306 9.08 -2.00 3.07
CA GLY A 306 8.51 -2.38 1.78
C GLY A 306 9.63 -2.69 0.78
N TYR A 307 9.42 -2.35 -0.48
CA TYR A 307 10.37 -2.65 -1.55
C TYR A 307 10.75 -1.38 -2.34
N GLY A 308 12.00 -1.34 -2.79
CA GLY A 308 12.53 -0.40 -3.78
C GLY A 308 12.33 -0.88 -5.23
N GLU A 309 12.87 -0.13 -6.19
CA GLU A 309 12.69 -0.44 -7.61
C GLU A 309 13.35 -1.77 -8.01
N ASP A 310 14.60 -2.01 -7.64
CA ASP A 310 15.29 -3.28 -7.94
C ASP A 310 14.60 -4.50 -7.32
N GLU A 311 14.06 -4.33 -6.12
CA GLU A 311 13.30 -5.36 -5.41
C GLU A 311 11.94 -5.61 -6.08
N PHE A 312 11.26 -4.57 -6.56
CA PHE A 312 10.04 -4.71 -7.37
C PHE A 312 10.29 -5.56 -8.62
N HIS A 313 11.41 -5.30 -9.31
CA HIS A 313 11.83 -6.10 -10.47
C HIS A 313 12.14 -7.54 -10.06
N SER A 314 12.89 -7.71 -8.98
CA SER A 314 13.30 -9.02 -8.46
C SER A 314 12.10 -9.89 -8.09
N VAL A 315 11.06 -9.32 -7.50
CA VAL A 315 9.81 -10.05 -7.18
C VAL A 315 9.09 -10.52 -8.44
N SER A 316 8.96 -9.67 -9.46
CA SER A 316 8.34 -10.09 -10.73
C SER A 316 9.13 -11.20 -11.42
N LYS A 317 10.46 -11.08 -11.46
CA LYS A 317 11.37 -12.11 -11.98
C LYS A 317 11.29 -13.40 -11.16
N TRP A 318 11.16 -13.28 -9.83
CA TRP A 318 10.99 -14.42 -8.94
C TRP A 318 9.73 -15.20 -9.31
N PHE A 319 8.58 -14.55 -9.52
CA PHE A 319 7.37 -15.25 -9.97
C PHE A 319 7.54 -15.94 -11.32
N LEU A 320 8.22 -15.31 -12.29
CA LEU A 320 8.53 -15.96 -13.57
C LEU A 320 9.43 -17.19 -13.39
N SER A 321 10.40 -17.13 -12.47
CA SER A 321 11.22 -18.31 -12.11
C SER A 321 10.40 -19.44 -11.47
N GLN A 322 9.36 -19.10 -10.70
CA GLN A 322 8.44 -20.09 -10.15
C GLN A 322 7.54 -20.67 -11.25
N ALA A 323 7.15 -19.87 -12.24
CA ALA A 323 6.41 -20.35 -13.41
C ALA A 323 7.25 -21.31 -14.28
N VAL A 324 8.57 -21.06 -14.42
CA VAL A 324 9.51 -22.01 -15.06
C VAL A 324 9.51 -23.36 -14.31
N LYS A 325 9.48 -23.31 -12.97
CA LYS A 325 9.36 -24.51 -12.12
C LYS A 325 7.94 -25.11 -12.11
N GLN A 326 7.03 -24.60 -12.96
CA GLN A 326 5.63 -25.00 -13.06
C GLN A 326 4.90 -24.94 -11.72
N ARG A 327 5.29 -24.00 -10.87
CA ARG A 327 4.65 -23.82 -9.57
C ARG A 327 3.23 -23.25 -9.78
N PRO A 328 2.19 -23.88 -9.22
CA PRO A 328 0.81 -23.40 -9.38
C PRO A 328 0.65 -21.96 -8.92
N ASN A 329 -0.17 -21.18 -9.63
CA ASN A 329 -0.51 -19.79 -9.34
C ASN A 329 0.63 -18.77 -9.50
N ALA A 330 1.76 -19.14 -10.11
CA ALA A 330 2.86 -18.20 -10.32
C ALA A 330 2.43 -16.99 -11.18
N TYR A 331 1.70 -17.21 -12.29
CA TYR A 331 1.17 -16.13 -13.12
C TYR A 331 0.13 -15.29 -12.39
N ARG A 332 -0.77 -15.93 -11.63
CA ARG A 332 -1.75 -15.25 -10.78
C ARG A 332 -1.07 -14.30 -9.78
N ALA A 333 -0.11 -14.79 -9.01
CA ALA A 333 0.59 -14.00 -8.00
C ALA A 333 1.41 -12.86 -8.63
N ARG A 334 2.01 -13.10 -9.80
CA ARG A 334 2.70 -12.06 -10.58
C ARG A 334 1.74 -10.95 -11.01
N LEU A 335 0.59 -11.31 -11.59
CA LEU A 335 -0.45 -10.36 -11.95
C LEU A 335 -0.86 -9.54 -10.74
N GLU A 336 -1.19 -10.20 -9.63
CA GLU A 336 -1.64 -9.52 -8.43
C GLU A 336 -0.64 -8.49 -7.89
N PHE A 337 0.64 -8.84 -7.86
CA PHE A 337 1.71 -7.97 -7.39
C PHE A 337 1.86 -6.74 -8.31
N LEU A 338 2.00 -6.96 -9.62
CA LEU A 338 2.20 -5.88 -10.60
C LEU A 338 0.97 -5.00 -10.73
N TRP A 339 -0.22 -5.59 -10.75
CA TRP A 339 -1.48 -4.86 -10.91
C TRP A 339 -1.75 -3.98 -9.70
N GLN A 340 -1.65 -4.51 -8.47
CA GLN A 340 -1.85 -3.72 -7.26
C GLN A 340 -0.83 -2.58 -7.14
N HIS A 341 0.41 -2.79 -7.60
CA HIS A 341 1.38 -1.71 -7.65
C HIS A 341 0.94 -0.63 -8.63
N ALA A 342 0.62 -1.01 -9.87
CA ALA A 342 0.23 -0.09 -10.94
C ALA A 342 -1.03 0.72 -10.60
N ILE A 343 -2.05 0.09 -10.01
CA ILE A 343 -3.25 0.80 -9.59
C ILE A 343 -3.11 1.42 -8.20
N MET A 344 -2.02 1.25 -7.44
CA MET A 344 -1.96 1.58 -6.00
C MET A 344 -3.11 0.92 -5.18
N GLY A 345 -3.43 -0.31 -5.55
CA GLY A 345 -4.55 -1.09 -5.03
C GLY A 345 -4.21 -1.85 -3.75
N ARG A 346 -5.25 -2.22 -3.00
CA ARG A 346 -5.17 -3.13 -1.87
C ARG A 346 -5.34 -4.57 -2.37
N ALA A 347 -4.86 -5.54 -1.58
CA ALA A 347 -5.07 -6.95 -1.86
C ALA A 347 -6.56 -7.33 -2.05
N GLY A 348 -7.46 -6.70 -1.29
CA GLY A 348 -8.91 -6.90 -1.42
C GLY A 348 -9.48 -6.46 -2.78
N ASP A 349 -8.93 -5.40 -3.37
CA ASP A 349 -9.43 -4.85 -4.64
C ASP A 349 -9.26 -5.88 -5.77
N MET A 350 -8.18 -6.66 -5.74
CA MET A 350 -7.95 -7.77 -6.68
C MET A 350 -8.76 -9.03 -6.34
N ARG A 351 -8.91 -9.39 -5.06
CA ARG A 351 -9.71 -10.57 -4.67
C ARG A 351 -11.18 -10.43 -5.05
N ASN A 352 -11.71 -9.21 -4.95
CA ASN A 352 -13.11 -8.93 -5.24
C ASN A 352 -13.35 -8.62 -6.74
N ALA A 353 -12.28 -8.48 -7.53
CA ALA A 353 -12.37 -8.14 -8.94
C ALA A 353 -13.10 -9.23 -9.74
N LYS A 354 -14.04 -8.80 -10.58
CA LYS A 354 -14.79 -9.65 -11.51
C LYS A 354 -14.34 -9.35 -12.94
N LEU A 355 -14.50 -10.31 -13.85
CA LEU A 355 -14.11 -10.14 -15.25
C LEU A 355 -14.80 -8.92 -15.88
N ARG A 356 -16.10 -8.75 -15.62
CA ARG A 356 -16.91 -7.60 -16.06
C ARG A 356 -16.40 -6.22 -15.63
N HIS A 357 -15.47 -6.16 -14.67
CA HIS A 357 -14.92 -4.90 -14.20
C HIS A 357 -13.81 -4.36 -15.10
N PHE A 358 -13.33 -5.13 -16.09
CA PHE A 358 -12.19 -4.77 -16.92
C PHE A 358 -12.61 -4.39 -18.33
N TYR A 359 -12.05 -3.30 -18.83
CA TYR A 359 -12.23 -2.82 -20.20
C TYR A 359 -11.01 -2.00 -20.62
N ILE A 360 -10.91 -1.65 -21.91
CA ILE A 360 -9.84 -0.80 -22.43
C ILE A 360 -10.30 0.65 -22.59
N SER A 361 -9.35 1.57 -22.47
CA SER A 361 -9.56 3.00 -22.75
C SER A 361 -8.24 3.59 -23.26
N GLU A 362 -8.32 4.50 -24.22
CA GLU A 362 -7.15 5.19 -24.75
C GLU A 362 -6.76 6.35 -23.84
N LEU A 363 -5.48 6.43 -23.46
CA LEU A 363 -4.98 7.54 -22.66
C LEU A 363 -4.66 8.73 -23.56
N PRO A 364 -5.16 9.92 -23.24
CA PRO A 364 -4.89 11.11 -24.04
C PRO A 364 -3.40 11.51 -23.94
N GLN A 365 -2.94 12.28 -24.92
CA GLN A 365 -1.57 12.84 -24.97
C GLN A 365 -0.49 11.73 -24.87
N SER A 366 -0.75 10.62 -25.55
CA SER A 366 0.19 9.51 -25.67
C SER A 366 0.84 9.60 -27.05
N GLU A 367 2.05 10.13 -27.08
CA GLU A 367 2.89 10.24 -28.27
C GLU A 367 4.23 9.56 -27.99
N PRO A 368 4.93 9.05 -29.03
CA PRO A 368 4.53 9.01 -30.45
C PRO A 368 3.54 7.89 -30.77
N GLN A 369 3.24 6.99 -29.83
CA GLN A 369 2.31 5.87 -30.05
C GLN A 369 1.04 6.01 -29.21
N ARG A 370 -0.07 5.50 -29.74
CA ARG A 370 -1.32 5.36 -28.98
C ARG A 370 -1.08 4.51 -27.73
N CYS A 371 -1.56 4.97 -26.57
CA CYS A 371 -1.54 4.18 -25.33
C CYS A 371 -2.94 3.65 -25.02
N VAL A 372 -3.16 2.37 -25.31
CA VAL A 372 -4.35 1.65 -24.84
C VAL A 372 -4.09 1.16 -23.42
N ALA A 373 -4.77 1.76 -22.45
CA ALA A 373 -4.75 1.34 -21.06
C ALA A 373 -5.88 0.35 -20.76
N VAL A 374 -5.65 -0.49 -19.76
CA VAL A 374 -6.69 -1.32 -19.16
C VAL A 374 -7.20 -0.65 -17.91
N VAL A 375 -8.53 -0.58 -17.79
CA VAL A 375 -9.22 0.02 -16.65
C VAL A 375 -9.93 -1.07 -15.88
N GLN A 376 -9.73 -1.08 -14.56
CA GLN A 376 -10.48 -1.85 -13.60
C GLN A 376 -11.47 -0.94 -12.87
N SER A 377 -12.77 -1.18 -13.03
CA SER A 377 -13.79 -0.59 -12.18
C SER A 377 -13.81 -1.26 -10.79
N ILE A 378 -13.80 -0.45 -9.74
CA ILE A 378 -13.83 -0.88 -8.35
C ILE A 378 -15.08 -0.29 -7.71
N PHE A 379 -16.06 -1.14 -7.45
CA PHE A 379 -17.34 -0.73 -6.87
C PHE A 379 -17.40 -0.89 -5.35
N GLU A 380 -16.58 -1.78 -4.81
CA GLU A 380 -16.59 -2.13 -3.39
C GLU A 380 -15.17 -2.12 -2.86
N GLY A 381 -14.98 -1.49 -1.70
CA GLY A 381 -13.71 -1.48 -1.01
C GLY A 381 -13.88 -1.01 0.43
N LYS A 382 -12.84 -1.20 1.25
CA LYS A 382 -12.87 -0.83 2.68
C LYS A 382 -13.37 0.60 2.95
N THR A 383 -13.03 1.52 2.06
CA THR A 383 -13.38 2.94 2.12
C THR A 383 -14.55 3.33 1.22
N ASN A 384 -14.90 2.47 0.26
CA ASN A 384 -15.99 2.70 -0.70
C ASN A 384 -17.17 1.80 -0.35
N LYS A 385 -17.97 2.25 0.63
CA LYS A 385 -19.13 1.52 1.15
C LYS A 385 -20.43 1.80 0.38
N ASN A 386 -20.41 2.79 -0.50
CA ASN A 386 -21.60 3.29 -1.19
C ASN A 386 -21.66 2.83 -2.67
N GLY A 387 -20.82 1.88 -3.09
CA GLY A 387 -20.86 1.37 -4.45
C GLY A 387 -20.29 2.31 -5.51
N ARG A 388 -19.49 3.32 -5.13
CA ARG A 388 -19.04 4.37 -6.06
C ARG A 388 -18.13 3.78 -7.13
N PRO A 389 -18.25 4.16 -8.40
CA PRO A 389 -17.36 3.66 -9.44
C PRO A 389 -15.97 4.32 -9.31
N GLU A 390 -15.07 3.66 -8.59
CA GLU A 390 -13.65 4.01 -8.60
C GLU A 390 -12.94 3.31 -9.77
N ARG A 391 -11.85 3.89 -10.29
CA ARG A 391 -11.10 3.32 -11.42
C ARG A 391 -9.64 3.08 -11.04
N GLY A 392 -9.15 1.87 -11.31
CA GLY A 392 -7.73 1.56 -11.37
C GLY A 392 -7.31 1.53 -12.83
N VAL A 393 -6.36 2.38 -13.23
CA VAL A 393 -5.93 2.51 -14.63
C VAL A 393 -4.49 2.03 -14.78
N VAL A 394 -4.25 1.23 -15.82
CA VAL A 394 -2.98 0.54 -16.02
C VAL A 394 -2.57 0.63 -17.48
N ALA A 395 -1.41 1.23 -17.76
CA ALA A 395 -0.78 1.20 -19.07
C ALA A 395 0.18 0.00 -19.20
N ARG A 396 0.54 -0.37 -20.45
CA ARG A 396 1.62 -1.34 -20.68
C ARG A 396 2.94 -0.73 -20.21
N ALA A 397 3.70 -1.45 -19.39
CA ALA A 397 4.97 -0.93 -18.88
C ALA A 397 6.04 -0.90 -19.97
N LYS A 398 7.01 0.01 -19.93
CA LYS A 398 8.14 0.08 -20.88
C LYS A 398 8.91 -1.24 -20.93
N GLU A 399 9.08 -1.93 -19.82
CA GLU A 399 9.71 -3.26 -19.73
C GLU A 399 8.69 -4.41 -19.69
N VAL A 400 8.90 -5.46 -20.48
CA VAL A 400 8.00 -6.63 -20.55
C VAL A 400 7.90 -7.38 -19.21
N VAL A 401 9.00 -7.47 -18.46
CA VAL A 401 9.08 -8.19 -17.18
C VAL A 401 8.29 -7.45 -16.08
N ARG A 402 8.02 -6.16 -16.24
CA ARG A 402 7.25 -5.35 -15.28
C ARG A 402 5.81 -5.09 -15.72
N CYS A 403 5.43 -5.54 -16.91
CA CYS A 403 4.17 -5.15 -17.53
C CYS A 403 2.96 -5.83 -16.85
N PRO A 404 2.11 -5.08 -16.12
CA PRO A 404 0.91 -5.63 -15.49
C PRO A 404 -0.15 -6.10 -16.52
N VAL A 405 -0.28 -5.41 -17.65
CA VAL A 405 -1.19 -5.81 -18.75
C VAL A 405 -0.73 -7.14 -19.37
N SER A 406 0.58 -7.33 -19.52
CA SER A 406 1.18 -8.60 -19.93
C SER A 406 0.84 -9.72 -18.93
N ALA A 407 1.03 -9.44 -17.64
CA ALA A 407 0.75 -10.40 -16.59
C ALA A 407 -0.73 -10.82 -16.57
N LEU A 408 -1.65 -9.90 -16.89
CA LEU A 408 -3.07 -10.20 -17.06
C LEU A 408 -3.28 -11.16 -18.23
N ALA A 409 -2.69 -10.87 -19.39
CA ALA A 409 -2.81 -11.72 -20.57
C ALA A 409 -2.27 -13.14 -20.34
N PHE A 410 -1.07 -13.28 -19.73
CA PHE A 410 -0.49 -14.58 -19.41
C PHE A 410 -1.31 -15.37 -18.38
N TYR A 411 -1.88 -14.69 -17.37
CA TYR A 411 -2.74 -15.35 -16.39
C TYR A 411 -4.07 -15.81 -17.01
N LEU A 412 -4.72 -15.00 -17.86
CA LEU A 412 -5.92 -15.44 -18.57
C LEU A 412 -5.60 -16.56 -19.58
N PHE A 413 -4.40 -16.54 -20.19
CA PHE A 413 -3.94 -17.65 -21.02
C PHE A 413 -3.79 -18.94 -20.21
N GLU A 414 -3.16 -18.88 -19.03
CA GLU A 414 -3.08 -20.04 -18.12
C GLU A 414 -4.46 -20.59 -17.78
N ARG A 415 -5.44 -19.72 -17.50
CA ARG A 415 -6.81 -20.14 -17.20
C ARG A 415 -7.48 -20.87 -18.36
N TYR A 416 -7.53 -20.24 -19.53
CA TYR A 416 -8.41 -20.70 -20.61
C TYR A 416 -7.73 -21.65 -21.59
N HIS A 417 -6.40 -21.56 -21.76
CA HIS A 417 -5.66 -22.40 -22.73
C HIS A 417 -4.89 -23.54 -22.07
N VAL A 418 -4.30 -23.31 -20.90
CA VAL A 418 -3.48 -24.34 -20.22
C VAL A 418 -4.33 -25.20 -19.29
N ARG A 419 -5.23 -24.58 -18.54
CA ARG A 419 -6.13 -25.27 -17.60
C ARG A 419 -7.48 -25.63 -18.22
N GLU A 420 -7.70 -25.24 -19.47
CA GLU A 420 -8.93 -25.52 -20.23
C GLU A 420 -10.20 -25.15 -19.45
N GLU A 421 -10.14 -24.06 -18.67
CA GLU A 421 -11.33 -23.52 -18.02
C GLU A 421 -12.33 -23.11 -19.10
N SER A 422 -13.60 -23.48 -18.93
CA SER A 422 -14.66 -23.05 -19.86
C SER A 422 -14.64 -21.52 -20.01
N PRO A 423 -14.90 -20.96 -21.20
CA PRO A 423 -14.97 -19.50 -21.37
C PRO A 423 -16.21 -18.92 -20.68
N PRO A 424 -16.26 -17.59 -20.43
CA PRO A 424 -17.49 -16.95 -19.99
C PRO A 424 -18.66 -17.15 -20.97
N ASP A 425 -19.84 -17.35 -20.41
CA ASP A 425 -21.09 -17.44 -21.16
C ASP A 425 -21.76 -16.07 -21.21
N PHE A 426 -21.80 -15.47 -22.40
CA PHE A 426 -22.40 -14.16 -22.65
C PHE A 426 -23.86 -14.28 -23.15
N SER A 427 -24.52 -15.43 -22.94
CA SER A 427 -25.94 -15.63 -23.24
C SER A 427 -26.81 -14.66 -22.44
N SER A 428 -26.50 -14.45 -21.16
CA SER A 428 -27.16 -13.47 -20.31
C SER A 428 -26.20 -12.90 -19.26
N ARG A 429 -26.59 -11.78 -18.62
CA ARG A 429 -25.75 -11.15 -17.59
C ARG A 429 -25.51 -12.09 -16.41
N SER A 430 -26.51 -12.85 -15.95
CA SER A 430 -26.39 -13.72 -14.77
C SER A 430 -25.35 -14.83 -14.92
N GLU A 431 -25.06 -15.25 -16.15
CA GLU A 431 -24.12 -16.35 -16.40
C GLU A 431 -22.64 -15.96 -16.23
N TRP A 432 -22.30 -14.68 -16.42
CA TRP A 432 -20.89 -14.24 -16.37
C TRP A 432 -20.59 -13.07 -15.44
N TYR A 433 -21.62 -12.33 -15.01
CA TYR A 433 -21.41 -11.13 -14.21
C TYR A 433 -20.73 -11.40 -12.87
N ASP A 434 -20.80 -12.62 -12.34
CA ASP A 434 -20.20 -13.03 -11.08
C ASP A 434 -18.84 -13.71 -11.22
N ASP A 435 -18.33 -13.87 -12.44
CA ASP A 435 -17.03 -14.48 -12.69
C ASP A 435 -15.89 -13.66 -12.11
N ARG A 436 -15.10 -14.31 -11.27
CA ARG A 436 -13.94 -13.72 -10.61
C ARG A 436 -12.76 -13.66 -11.57
N LEU A 437 -11.98 -12.59 -11.44
CA LEU A 437 -10.68 -12.51 -12.08
C LEU A 437 -9.74 -13.54 -11.43
N LEU A 438 -9.61 -13.52 -10.11
CA LEU A 438 -8.73 -14.42 -9.38
C LEU A 438 -9.49 -15.66 -8.93
N ILE A 439 -9.06 -16.82 -9.41
CA ILE A 439 -9.64 -18.10 -9.05
C ILE A 439 -8.67 -18.96 -8.25
N ASP A 440 -9.21 -19.86 -7.46
CA ASP A 440 -8.45 -20.90 -6.78
C ASP A 440 -8.50 -22.21 -7.59
N PRO A 441 -7.38 -22.67 -8.17
CA PRO A 441 -7.35 -23.91 -8.95
C PRO A 441 -7.72 -25.15 -8.13
N SER A 442 -7.61 -25.11 -6.81
CA SER A 442 -7.92 -26.24 -5.95
C SER A 442 -9.43 -26.46 -5.72
N ILE A 443 -10.29 -25.58 -6.25
CA ILE A 443 -11.75 -25.63 -6.07
C ILE A 443 -12.39 -25.89 -7.45
N PRO A 444 -12.82 -27.14 -7.75
CA PRO A 444 -13.12 -27.58 -9.11
C PRO A 444 -14.32 -26.91 -9.84
N ALA A 445 -15.15 -26.10 -9.17
CA ALA A 445 -16.50 -25.80 -9.68
C ALA A 445 -17.00 -24.36 -9.49
N THR A 446 -16.15 -23.33 -9.43
CA THR A 446 -16.67 -22.00 -9.05
C THR A 446 -15.88 -20.84 -9.65
N ARG A 447 -16.12 -20.54 -10.93
CA ARG A 447 -15.73 -19.27 -11.55
C ARG A 447 -16.15 -18.05 -10.71
N THR A 448 -17.19 -18.22 -9.89
CA THR A 448 -17.79 -17.22 -9.00
C THR A 448 -17.16 -17.14 -7.60
N THR A 449 -16.42 -18.17 -7.15
CA THR A 449 -15.78 -18.17 -5.82
C THR A 449 -14.44 -17.48 -5.89
N GLY A 450 -14.32 -16.40 -5.12
CA GLY A 450 -13.09 -15.63 -5.02
C GLY A 450 -12.02 -16.32 -4.18
N LEU A 451 -10.80 -15.84 -4.32
CA LEU A 451 -9.65 -16.29 -3.54
C LEU A 451 -9.73 -15.80 -2.08
N THR A 452 -9.33 -16.64 -1.10
CA THR A 452 -9.23 -16.19 0.31
C THR A 452 -7.98 -15.34 0.55
N ALA A 453 -8.01 -14.52 1.60
CA ALA A 453 -6.88 -13.66 1.95
C ALA A 453 -5.60 -14.45 2.26
N GLU A 454 -5.74 -15.61 2.91
CA GLU A 454 -4.63 -16.49 3.28
C GLU A 454 -3.96 -17.05 2.03
N LYS A 455 -4.75 -17.61 1.11
CA LYS A 455 -4.25 -18.20 -0.14
C LYS A 455 -3.62 -17.17 -1.07
N GLN A 456 -4.14 -15.95 -1.07
CA GLN A 456 -3.55 -14.82 -1.80
C GLN A 456 -2.11 -14.53 -1.36
N CYS A 457 -1.88 -14.53 -0.05
CA CYS A 457 -0.61 -14.06 0.51
C CYS A 457 0.53 -15.08 0.44
N VAL A 458 0.26 -16.37 0.19
CA VAL A 458 1.26 -17.45 0.30
C VAL A 458 2.49 -17.19 -0.57
N LEU A 459 2.29 -17.04 -1.88
CA LEU A 459 3.42 -16.86 -2.82
C LEU A 459 4.09 -15.50 -2.66
N LEU A 460 3.33 -14.46 -2.34
CA LEU A 460 3.89 -13.12 -2.14
C LEU A 460 4.79 -13.08 -0.89
N ARG A 461 4.44 -13.78 0.20
CA ARG A 461 5.27 -13.84 1.41
C ARG A 461 6.60 -14.50 1.10
N GLN A 462 6.53 -15.64 0.43
CA GLN A 462 7.75 -16.34 0.03
C GLN A 462 8.60 -15.51 -0.95
N ALA A 463 7.98 -14.80 -1.89
CA ALA A 463 8.73 -13.91 -2.78
C ALA A 463 9.46 -12.81 -1.98
N PHE A 464 8.81 -12.22 -0.97
CA PHE A 464 9.42 -11.20 -0.14
C PHE A 464 10.55 -11.79 0.71
N ASP A 465 10.34 -12.96 1.32
CA ASP A 465 11.35 -13.64 2.13
C ASP A 465 12.59 -14.02 1.27
N ASP A 466 12.37 -14.58 0.08
CA ASP A 466 13.44 -15.01 -0.84
C ASP A 466 14.22 -13.82 -1.44
N VAL A 467 13.56 -12.67 -1.64
CA VAL A 467 14.18 -11.43 -2.16
C VAL A 467 14.80 -10.59 -1.04
N GLY A 468 14.46 -10.84 0.23
CA GLY A 468 14.95 -10.08 1.39
C GLY A 468 14.14 -8.81 1.70
N ILE A 469 12.88 -8.74 1.27
CA ILE A 469 11.98 -7.60 1.47
C ILE A 469 11.31 -7.68 2.84
N ILE A 470 11.47 -6.64 3.65
CA ILE A 470 10.81 -6.50 4.95
C ILE A 470 9.70 -5.45 4.83
N SER A 471 8.45 -5.85 5.10
CA SER A 471 7.30 -4.94 5.09
C SER A 471 6.46 -5.05 6.35
N SER A 472 6.28 -3.92 7.05
CA SER A 472 5.40 -3.85 8.23
C SER A 472 3.91 -4.01 7.86
N ASN A 473 3.54 -3.67 6.62
CA ASN A 473 2.17 -3.68 6.11
C ASN A 473 2.06 -4.53 4.84
N PHE A 474 2.32 -5.83 4.96
CA PHE A 474 2.44 -6.77 3.85
C PHE A 474 1.30 -6.67 2.80
N THR A 475 0.03 -6.67 3.21
CA THR A 475 -1.13 -6.60 2.29
C THR A 475 -1.35 -5.22 1.65
N HIS A 476 -0.62 -4.20 2.11
CA HIS A 476 -0.61 -2.84 1.59
C HIS A 476 0.73 -2.47 0.95
N ALA A 477 1.70 -3.38 0.92
CA ALA A 477 3.04 -3.11 0.41
C ALA A 477 3.00 -2.56 -1.02
N MET A 478 2.15 -3.11 -1.89
CA MET A 478 1.99 -2.65 -3.27
C MET A 478 1.38 -1.26 -3.39
N ARG A 479 0.39 -0.95 -2.53
CA ARG A 479 -0.22 0.38 -2.46
C ARG A 479 0.80 1.43 -2.05
N HIS A 480 1.61 1.14 -1.02
CA HIS A 480 2.67 2.04 -0.58
C HIS A 480 3.79 2.15 -1.61
N GLY A 481 4.19 1.03 -2.22
CA GLY A 481 5.22 0.98 -3.27
C GLY A 481 4.85 1.85 -4.46
N GLY A 482 3.65 1.68 -5.03
CA GLY A 482 3.20 2.50 -6.15
C GLY A 482 3.16 4.00 -5.82
N ALA A 483 2.62 4.37 -4.65
CA ALA A 483 2.58 5.78 -4.23
C ALA A 483 3.98 6.39 -4.05
N ARG A 484 4.92 5.63 -3.46
CA ARG A 484 6.31 6.06 -3.28
C ARG A 484 7.03 6.22 -4.62
N PHE A 485 6.82 5.30 -5.56
CA PHE A 485 7.47 5.38 -6.89
C PHE A 485 6.93 6.57 -7.67
N ALA A 486 5.62 6.81 -7.64
CA ALA A 486 5.04 7.99 -8.25
C ALA A 486 5.57 9.30 -7.62
N ALA A 487 5.69 9.35 -6.29
CA ALA A 487 6.26 10.51 -5.60
C ALA A 487 7.74 10.73 -5.98
N ALA A 488 8.54 9.67 -6.00
CA ALA A 488 9.95 9.74 -6.40
C ALA A 488 10.12 10.18 -7.87
N ALA A 489 9.17 9.85 -8.73
CA ALA A 489 9.11 10.31 -10.12
C ALA A 489 8.53 11.73 -10.29
N GLY A 490 8.28 12.46 -9.19
CA GLY A 490 7.86 13.87 -9.22
C GLY A 490 6.36 14.09 -9.43
N CYS A 491 5.50 13.07 -9.24
CA CYS A 491 4.05 13.27 -9.23
C CYS A 491 3.62 14.07 -7.99
N SER A 492 2.69 15.01 -8.18
CA SER A 492 2.11 15.78 -7.07
C SER A 492 1.32 14.90 -6.10
N ASP A 493 1.22 15.32 -4.84
CA ASP A 493 0.37 14.66 -3.83
C ASP A 493 -1.10 14.57 -4.28
N HIS A 494 -1.61 15.59 -4.99
CA HIS A 494 -2.97 15.59 -5.54
C HIS A 494 -3.18 14.44 -6.55
N THR A 495 -2.32 14.34 -7.56
CA THR A 495 -2.44 13.31 -8.60
C THR A 495 -2.24 11.90 -8.05
N ILE A 496 -1.35 11.74 -7.06
CA ILE A 496 -1.15 10.49 -6.32
C ILE A 496 -2.41 10.12 -5.52
N LYS A 497 -3.01 11.07 -4.81
CA LYS A 497 -4.27 10.85 -4.06
C LYS A 497 -5.44 10.50 -4.98
N GLN A 498 -5.54 11.14 -6.14
CA GLN A 498 -6.57 10.81 -7.14
C GLN A 498 -6.37 9.38 -7.66
N HIS A 499 -5.17 9.03 -8.14
CA HIS A 499 -4.88 7.67 -8.64
C HIS A 499 -5.01 6.60 -7.56
N GLY A 500 -4.60 6.92 -6.33
CA GLY A 500 -4.73 6.06 -5.17
C GLY A 500 -6.18 5.87 -4.71
N ARG A 501 -7.12 6.72 -5.16
CA ARG A 501 -8.49 6.86 -4.63
C ARG A 501 -8.48 7.15 -3.12
N TRP A 502 -7.72 8.18 -2.75
CA TRP A 502 -7.65 8.74 -1.40
C TRP A 502 -8.37 10.09 -1.28
N ALA A 503 -8.62 10.76 -2.41
CA ALA A 503 -9.38 12.00 -2.43
C ALA A 503 -10.87 11.71 -2.11
N THR A 504 -11.44 12.50 -1.20
CA THR A 504 -12.83 12.36 -0.70
C THR A 504 -13.61 13.66 -0.87
N ASP A 505 -13.13 14.59 -1.69
CA ASP A 505 -13.84 15.83 -1.95
C ASP A 505 -14.98 15.60 -2.96
N VAL A 506 -16.04 16.40 -2.84
CA VAL A 506 -17.26 16.26 -3.67
C VAL A 506 -16.96 16.39 -5.17
N CYS A 507 -15.92 17.14 -5.56
CA CYS A 507 -15.54 17.31 -6.94
C CYS A 507 -14.96 16.02 -7.53
N THR A 508 -14.02 15.40 -6.81
CA THR A 508 -13.52 14.06 -7.13
C THR A 508 -14.65 13.04 -7.15
N GLU A 509 -15.58 13.12 -6.20
CA GLU A 509 -16.66 12.15 -6.05
C GLU A 509 -17.75 12.24 -7.13
N ARG A 510 -18.04 13.43 -7.67
CA ARG A 510 -19.18 13.64 -8.58
C ARG A 510 -18.80 14.04 -10.01
N TYR A 511 -17.65 14.67 -10.22
CA TYR A 511 -17.35 15.33 -11.49
C TYR A 511 -16.05 14.84 -12.15
N MET A 512 -15.03 14.42 -11.38
CA MET A 512 -13.77 13.95 -11.96
C MET A 512 -13.82 12.44 -12.22
N THR A 513 -14.22 12.06 -13.43
CA THR A 513 -14.24 10.66 -13.89
C THR A 513 -12.93 10.17 -14.50
N ASP A 514 -11.99 11.10 -14.73
CA ASP A 514 -10.81 10.85 -15.54
C ASP A 514 -9.66 10.26 -14.72
N ALA A 515 -8.86 9.45 -15.40
CA ALA A 515 -7.65 8.86 -14.85
C ALA A 515 -6.61 9.95 -14.56
N SER A 516 -6.01 9.90 -13.37
CA SER A 516 -4.82 10.69 -13.08
C SER A 516 -3.65 10.14 -13.90
N LEU A 517 -3.35 10.77 -15.03
CA LEU A 517 -2.37 10.29 -16.01
C LEU A 517 -0.93 10.23 -15.49
N PRO A 518 -0.42 11.21 -14.71
CA PRO A 518 0.99 11.21 -14.34
C PRO A 518 1.41 9.96 -13.56
N PRO A 519 0.68 9.51 -12.51
CA PRO A 519 0.96 8.23 -11.85
C PRO A 519 0.86 7.02 -12.78
N VAL A 520 -0.11 6.98 -13.71
CA VAL A 520 -0.26 5.87 -14.66
C VAL A 520 0.99 5.75 -15.55
N ARG A 521 1.50 6.88 -16.06
CA ARG A 521 2.68 6.94 -16.94
C ARG A 521 3.95 6.53 -16.20
N VAL A 522 4.23 7.12 -15.03
CA VAL A 522 5.47 6.83 -14.28
C VAL A 522 5.52 5.40 -13.77
N LEU A 523 4.39 4.84 -13.34
CA LEU A 523 4.34 3.43 -12.90
C LEU A 523 4.44 2.44 -14.07
N ALA A 524 4.16 2.90 -15.29
CA ALA A 524 4.46 2.17 -16.52
C ALA A 524 5.90 2.44 -17.02
N GLY A 525 6.70 3.29 -16.37
CA GLY A 525 8.09 3.57 -16.77
C GLY A 525 8.23 4.64 -17.85
N PHE A 526 7.26 5.54 -17.96
CA PHE A 526 7.26 6.71 -18.85
C PHE A 526 7.29 8.02 -18.06
N HIS A 527 7.57 9.12 -18.73
CA HIS A 527 7.62 10.44 -18.14
C HIS A 527 6.23 10.91 -17.69
N LYS A 528 6.17 11.60 -16.55
CA LYS A 528 4.92 12.03 -15.92
C LYS A 528 4.09 12.94 -16.83
N ASP A 529 4.77 13.80 -17.61
CA ASP A 529 4.13 14.80 -18.48
C ASP A 529 3.66 14.21 -19.82
N GLY A 530 4.06 12.96 -20.14
CA GLY A 530 3.74 12.31 -21.41
C GLY A 530 4.67 12.77 -22.54
N GLY A 531 4.29 12.43 -23.77
CA GLY A 531 5.09 12.69 -24.96
C GLY A 531 6.25 11.71 -25.18
N ASP A 532 6.46 10.73 -24.27
CA ASP A 532 7.53 9.73 -24.33
C ASP A 532 7.02 8.28 -24.40
N TYR A 533 5.73 8.09 -24.71
CA TYR A 533 5.12 6.77 -24.84
C TYR A 533 5.58 6.07 -26.12
N TRP A 534 6.73 5.42 -26.02
CA TRP A 534 7.33 4.59 -27.06
C TRP A 534 7.49 3.15 -26.57
N LEU A 535 6.79 2.23 -27.24
CA LEU A 535 6.81 0.80 -26.92
C LEU A 535 7.28 0.01 -28.15
N PRO A 536 8.60 -0.22 -28.32
CA PRO A 536 9.16 -0.83 -29.53
C PRO A 536 8.54 -2.18 -29.92
N ARG A 537 8.15 -2.98 -28.91
CA ARG A 537 7.49 -4.27 -29.13
C ARG A 537 6.08 -4.19 -29.73
N THR A 538 5.60 -2.99 -30.07
CA THR A 538 4.34 -2.76 -30.80
C THR A 538 4.55 -2.46 -32.29
N LEU A 539 5.80 -2.40 -32.76
CA LEU A 539 6.16 -1.99 -34.12
C LEU A 539 5.61 -2.88 -35.24
N LEU A 540 5.22 -4.12 -34.91
CA LEU A 540 4.48 -5.00 -35.80
C LEU A 540 3.19 -5.43 -35.12
N GLU A 541 2.10 -5.34 -35.87
CA GLU A 541 0.85 -6.01 -35.51
C GLU A 541 1.02 -7.53 -35.72
N PRO A 542 0.49 -8.37 -34.81
CA PRO A 542 0.52 -9.82 -34.99
C PRO A 542 -0.36 -10.27 -36.16
N PRO A 543 0.03 -11.33 -36.89
CA PRO A 543 -0.81 -11.97 -37.90
C PRO A 543 -2.17 -12.39 -37.33
N SER A 544 -3.25 -12.16 -38.09
CA SER A 544 -4.63 -12.41 -37.64
C SER A 544 -4.88 -13.89 -37.35
N ASN A 545 -4.26 -14.79 -38.10
CA ASN A 545 -4.29 -16.24 -37.90
C ASN A 545 -3.52 -16.69 -36.64
N LEU A 546 -2.50 -15.96 -36.19
CA LEU A 546 -1.90 -16.21 -34.86
C LEU A 546 -2.77 -15.66 -33.75
N ALA A 547 -3.31 -14.45 -33.93
CA ALA A 547 -4.15 -13.80 -32.93
C ALA A 547 -5.46 -14.57 -32.67
N SER A 548 -6.11 -15.10 -33.72
CA SER A 548 -7.39 -15.83 -33.59
C SER A 548 -7.26 -17.16 -32.85
N LEU A 549 -6.05 -17.75 -32.78
CA LEU A 549 -5.79 -18.94 -31.96
C LEU A 549 -5.88 -18.65 -30.46
N LEU A 550 -5.77 -17.39 -30.05
CA LEU A 550 -5.86 -16.97 -28.65
C LEU A 550 -7.29 -16.56 -28.31
N PHE A 551 -7.90 -17.22 -27.33
CA PHE A 551 -9.26 -16.93 -26.86
C PHE A 551 -10.30 -16.97 -27.99
N PRO A 552 -10.36 -18.05 -28.80
CA PRO A 552 -11.16 -18.08 -30.04
C PRO A 552 -12.65 -17.84 -29.80
N TRP A 553 -13.15 -18.16 -28.62
CA TRP A 553 -14.51 -17.89 -28.17
C TRP A 553 -14.91 -16.41 -28.25
N ALA A 554 -13.96 -15.47 -28.21
CA ALA A 554 -14.29 -14.05 -28.36
C ALA A 554 -14.84 -13.72 -29.76
N ASP A 555 -14.36 -14.41 -30.80
CA ASP A 555 -14.84 -14.24 -32.18
C ASP A 555 -16.23 -14.87 -32.38
N THR A 556 -16.56 -15.90 -31.58
CA THR A 556 -17.91 -16.50 -31.56
C THR A 556 -18.91 -15.59 -30.86
N TRP A 557 -18.54 -15.05 -29.70
CA TRP A 557 -19.47 -14.26 -28.89
C TRP A 557 -19.70 -12.85 -29.44
N ARG A 558 -18.67 -12.20 -29.99
CA ARG A 558 -18.77 -10.79 -30.42
C ARG A 558 -19.91 -10.54 -31.43
N PRO A 559 -20.07 -11.33 -32.51
CA PRO A 559 -21.20 -11.17 -33.43
C PRO A 559 -22.55 -11.46 -32.76
N SER A 560 -22.62 -12.41 -31.82
CA SER A 560 -23.87 -12.77 -31.14
C SER A 560 -24.44 -11.67 -30.23
N LEU A 561 -23.60 -10.69 -29.86
CA LEU A 561 -24.04 -9.51 -29.11
C LEU A 561 -24.66 -8.45 -30.01
N ALA A 562 -24.31 -8.42 -31.30
CA ALA A 562 -24.81 -7.45 -32.24
C ALA A 562 -26.29 -7.73 -32.57
N GLY A 563 -27.12 -6.68 -32.57
CA GLY A 563 -28.54 -6.79 -32.94
C GLY A 563 -29.45 -7.41 -31.87
N ARG A 564 -28.95 -7.67 -30.65
CA ARG A 564 -29.81 -8.04 -29.52
C ARG A 564 -30.81 -6.91 -29.23
N ALA A 565 -32.04 -7.28 -28.88
CA ALA A 565 -33.05 -6.31 -28.46
C ALA A 565 -32.55 -5.48 -27.27
N PRO A 566 -32.97 -4.21 -27.11
CA PRO A 566 -32.48 -3.34 -26.03
C PRO A 566 -32.56 -3.94 -24.63
N ALA A 567 -33.58 -4.77 -24.35
CA ALA A 567 -33.74 -5.47 -23.07
C ALA A 567 -32.63 -6.51 -22.78
N HIS A 568 -31.98 -7.04 -23.82
CA HIS A 568 -30.92 -8.05 -23.74
C HIS A 568 -29.55 -7.51 -24.18
N GLU A 569 -29.42 -6.19 -24.37
CA GLU A 569 -28.16 -5.54 -24.71
C GLU A 569 -27.17 -5.64 -23.52
N ASP A 570 -25.98 -6.18 -23.74
CA ASP A 570 -24.92 -6.25 -22.73
C ASP A 570 -23.66 -5.53 -23.22
N LYS A 571 -23.64 -4.20 -23.04
CA LYS A 571 -22.49 -3.36 -23.42
C LYS A 571 -21.22 -3.74 -22.68
N THR A 572 -21.34 -4.20 -21.43
CA THR A 572 -20.20 -4.66 -20.61
C THR A 572 -19.54 -5.89 -21.23
N ALA A 573 -20.33 -6.82 -21.78
CA ALA A 573 -19.79 -7.96 -22.51
C ALA A 573 -19.00 -7.51 -23.75
N GLY A 574 -19.52 -6.52 -24.50
CA GLY A 574 -18.80 -5.92 -25.62
C GLY A 574 -17.44 -5.33 -25.22
N LEU A 575 -17.41 -4.51 -24.16
CA LEU A 575 -16.18 -3.90 -23.64
C LEU A 575 -15.16 -4.94 -23.15
N PHE A 576 -15.63 -6.00 -22.50
CA PHE A 576 -14.75 -7.09 -22.04
C PHE A 576 -14.20 -7.89 -23.23
N LEU A 577 -15.00 -8.15 -24.26
CA LEU A 577 -14.53 -8.83 -25.48
C LEU A 577 -13.51 -7.97 -26.24
N ASP A 578 -13.70 -6.66 -26.31
CA ASP A 578 -12.69 -5.73 -26.87
C ASP A 578 -11.36 -5.81 -26.11
N LEU A 579 -11.42 -5.87 -24.78
CA LEU A 579 -10.23 -6.13 -23.95
C LEU A 579 -9.59 -7.47 -24.30
N ILE A 580 -10.36 -8.55 -24.41
CA ILE A 580 -9.81 -9.88 -24.72
C ILE A 580 -9.09 -9.87 -26.09
N VAL A 581 -9.68 -9.24 -27.10
CA VAL A 581 -9.05 -9.07 -28.42
C VAL A 581 -7.76 -8.26 -28.31
N HIS A 582 -7.77 -7.17 -27.54
CA HIS A 582 -6.55 -6.39 -27.28
C HIS A 582 -5.46 -7.22 -26.58
N LEU A 583 -5.84 -8.06 -25.61
CA LEU A 583 -4.90 -8.93 -24.89
C LEU A 583 -4.28 -10.01 -25.80
N ARG A 584 -4.92 -10.44 -26.89
CA ARG A 584 -4.30 -11.32 -27.91
C ARG A 584 -3.04 -10.65 -28.48
N THR A 585 -3.17 -9.39 -28.87
CA THR A 585 -2.05 -8.59 -29.40
C THR A 585 -0.96 -8.39 -28.38
N VAL A 586 -1.32 -7.98 -27.16
CA VAL A 586 -0.36 -7.79 -26.06
C VAL A 586 0.40 -9.09 -25.77
N LEU A 587 -0.30 -10.22 -25.71
CA LEU A 587 0.29 -11.51 -25.38
C LEU A 587 1.32 -11.95 -26.42
N LEU A 588 1.00 -11.86 -27.72
CA LEU A 588 1.92 -12.23 -28.80
C LEU A 588 3.15 -11.30 -28.82
N GLN A 589 2.93 -9.99 -28.75
CA GLN A 589 4.00 -9.00 -28.73
C GLN A 589 4.92 -9.17 -27.52
N ASP A 590 4.37 -9.37 -26.32
CA ASP A 590 5.17 -9.54 -25.12
C ASP A 590 5.85 -10.91 -25.06
N ALA A 591 5.21 -11.97 -25.55
CA ALA A 591 5.82 -13.30 -25.66
C ALA A 591 7.08 -13.27 -26.53
N ALA A 592 7.12 -12.49 -27.61
CA ALA A 592 8.29 -12.36 -28.47
C ALA A 592 9.54 -11.87 -27.71
N PHE A 593 9.38 -11.10 -26.63
CA PHE A 593 10.49 -10.60 -25.82
C PHE A 593 10.68 -11.37 -24.51
N LEU A 594 9.60 -11.97 -23.97
CA LEU A 594 9.69 -12.76 -22.76
C LEU A 594 10.27 -14.16 -23.02
N GLN A 595 10.01 -14.76 -24.19
CA GLN A 595 10.49 -16.09 -24.54
C GLN A 595 12.03 -16.19 -24.53
N PRO A 596 12.81 -15.26 -25.12
CA PRO A 596 14.27 -15.30 -25.00
C PRO A 596 14.79 -15.14 -23.56
N LEU A 597 14.08 -14.40 -22.71
CA LEU A 597 14.47 -14.19 -21.30
C LEU A 597 14.17 -15.39 -20.41
N TYR A 598 13.12 -16.14 -20.73
CA TYR A 598 12.65 -17.30 -19.99
C TYR A 598 12.29 -18.45 -20.94
N PRO A 599 13.27 -19.04 -21.64
CA PRO A 599 13.02 -19.98 -22.75
C PRO A 599 12.37 -21.30 -22.32
N THR A 600 12.38 -21.60 -21.02
CA THR A 600 11.86 -22.85 -20.45
C THR A 600 10.48 -22.71 -19.81
N LEU A 601 9.77 -21.60 -20.02
CA LEU A 601 8.38 -21.52 -19.55
C LEU A 601 7.51 -22.52 -20.33
N ALA A 602 6.70 -23.29 -19.60
CA ALA A 602 5.82 -24.30 -20.19
C ALA A 602 4.81 -23.73 -21.20
N VAL A 603 4.47 -22.45 -21.07
CA VAL A 603 3.55 -21.73 -21.96
C VAL A 603 4.03 -21.74 -23.42
N TRP A 604 5.34 -21.83 -23.68
CA TRP A 604 5.89 -21.86 -25.03
C TRP A 604 5.61 -23.15 -25.80
N SER A 605 5.25 -24.22 -25.09
CA SER A 605 4.84 -25.49 -25.71
C SER A 605 3.40 -25.44 -26.23
N SER A 606 2.61 -24.45 -25.81
CA SER A 606 1.22 -24.28 -26.24
C SER A 606 1.13 -23.49 -27.55
N VAL A 607 0.15 -23.83 -28.38
CA VAL A 607 -0.24 -23.01 -29.54
C VAL A 607 -0.78 -21.66 -29.03
N PRO A 608 -0.45 -20.52 -29.65
CA PRO A 608 0.33 -20.35 -30.89
C PRO A 608 1.85 -20.31 -30.71
N PHE A 609 2.38 -20.30 -29.49
CA PHE A 609 3.81 -20.05 -29.22
C PHE A 609 4.75 -21.15 -29.74
N SER A 610 4.26 -22.38 -29.87
CA SER A 610 5.00 -23.51 -30.45
C SER A 610 5.01 -23.54 -31.98
N SER A 611 4.26 -22.66 -32.65
CA SER A 611 4.15 -22.64 -34.12
C SER A 611 5.38 -22.03 -34.80
N ALA A 612 5.71 -22.53 -36.00
CA ALA A 612 6.75 -21.95 -36.85
C ALA A 612 6.42 -20.51 -37.27
N GLU A 613 5.14 -20.20 -37.43
CA GLU A 613 4.68 -18.87 -37.79
C GLU A 613 4.95 -17.85 -36.67
N PHE A 614 4.66 -18.20 -35.41
CA PHE A 614 5.02 -17.35 -34.27
C PHE A 614 6.54 -17.18 -34.17
N ALA A 615 7.32 -18.23 -34.41
CA ALA A 615 8.79 -18.14 -34.40
C ALA A 615 9.30 -17.14 -35.46
N SER A 616 8.78 -17.21 -36.69
CA SER A 616 9.12 -16.31 -37.79
C SER A 616 8.71 -14.86 -37.51
N TRP A 617 7.46 -14.64 -37.10
CA TRP A 617 6.96 -13.30 -36.80
C TRP A 617 7.66 -12.67 -35.59
N SER A 618 7.88 -13.43 -34.51
CA SER A 618 8.58 -12.92 -33.33
C SER A 618 10.03 -12.54 -33.62
N ALA A 619 10.72 -13.29 -34.48
CA ALA A 619 12.05 -12.93 -34.97
C ALA A 619 12.03 -11.61 -35.76
N SER A 620 11.04 -11.45 -36.65
CA SER A 620 10.85 -10.22 -37.44
C SER A 620 10.56 -9.01 -36.54
N LEU A 621 9.72 -9.16 -35.51
CA LEU A 621 9.42 -8.10 -34.54
C LEU A 621 10.67 -7.70 -33.73
N ARG A 622 11.43 -8.68 -33.25
CA ARG A 622 12.70 -8.42 -32.54
C ARG A 622 13.71 -7.71 -33.44
N GLN A 623 13.84 -8.14 -34.71
CA GLN A 623 14.72 -7.48 -35.69
C GLN A 623 14.28 -6.04 -35.95
N LYS A 624 13.00 -5.79 -36.21
CA LYS A 624 12.47 -4.44 -36.43
C LYS A 624 12.66 -3.55 -35.21
N THR A 625 12.50 -4.10 -34.01
CA THR A 625 12.76 -3.38 -32.76
C THR A 625 14.24 -3.01 -32.62
N ALA A 626 15.15 -3.91 -32.95
CA ALA A 626 16.59 -3.65 -32.89
C ALA A 626 17.07 -2.64 -33.95
N SER A 627 16.41 -2.59 -35.12
CA SER A 627 16.77 -1.68 -36.21
C SER A 627 16.05 -0.33 -36.18
N THR A 628 14.97 -0.21 -35.41
CA THR A 628 14.23 1.05 -35.25
C THR A 628 14.79 1.81 -34.05
N PRO A 629 15.54 2.90 -34.27
CA PRO A 629 16.05 3.72 -33.17
C PRO A 629 14.90 4.38 -32.41
N ASP A 630 15.17 4.76 -31.16
CA ASP A 630 14.21 5.49 -30.36
C ASP A 630 13.90 6.85 -31.04
N PRO A 631 12.62 7.19 -31.30
CA PRO A 631 12.24 8.47 -31.90
C PRO A 631 12.81 9.69 -31.17
N PHE A 632 13.06 9.58 -29.85
CA PHE A 632 13.66 10.66 -29.05
C PHE A 632 15.16 10.78 -29.29
N GLU A 633 15.87 9.67 -29.49
CA GLU A 633 17.29 9.68 -29.84
C GLU A 633 17.50 10.29 -31.24
N LEU A 634 16.64 9.97 -32.20
CA LEU A 634 16.66 10.58 -33.54
C LEU A 634 16.41 12.09 -33.49
N SER A 635 15.44 12.52 -32.68
CA SER A 635 15.13 13.94 -32.48
C SER A 635 16.32 14.68 -31.88
N LEU A 636 16.99 14.09 -30.87
CA LEU A 636 18.22 14.65 -30.29
C LEU A 636 19.33 14.76 -31.33
N HIS A 637 19.58 13.73 -32.14
CA HIS A 637 20.59 13.78 -33.20
C HIS A 637 20.30 14.85 -34.26
N THR A 638 19.03 15.14 -34.52
CA THR A 638 18.61 16.16 -35.50
C THR A 638 18.72 17.58 -34.93
N ILE A 639 18.44 17.77 -33.65
CA ILE A 639 18.45 19.10 -32.99
C ILE A 639 19.85 19.49 -32.50
N THR A 640 20.72 18.51 -32.19
CA THR A 640 22.07 18.75 -31.67
C THR A 640 22.94 19.65 -32.57
N PRO A 641 22.97 19.48 -33.91
CA PRO A 641 23.68 20.40 -34.79
C PRO A 641 23.16 21.83 -34.72
N THR A 642 21.83 22.01 -34.64
CA THR A 642 21.21 23.34 -34.55
C THR A 642 21.57 24.04 -33.25
N ILE A 643 21.52 23.33 -32.11
CA ILE A 643 21.96 23.86 -30.81
C ILE A 643 23.46 24.17 -30.84
N SER A 644 24.27 23.29 -31.42
CA SER A 644 25.72 23.50 -31.53
C SER A 644 26.06 24.73 -32.37
N ASN A 645 25.34 24.95 -33.47
CA ASN A 645 25.51 26.13 -34.31
C ASN A 645 25.05 27.40 -33.59
N ALA A 646 23.95 27.36 -32.86
CA ALA A 646 23.48 28.49 -32.04
C ALA A 646 24.49 28.85 -30.93
N LEU A 647 25.04 27.84 -30.24
CA LEU A 647 26.10 28.03 -29.23
C LEU A 647 27.40 28.56 -29.85
N ALA A 648 27.77 28.09 -31.05
CA ALA A 648 28.93 28.60 -31.77
C ALA A 648 28.74 30.07 -32.17
N SER A 649 27.56 30.44 -32.68
CA SER A 649 27.21 31.83 -33.00
C SER A 649 27.29 32.72 -31.76
N MET A 650 26.66 32.31 -30.65
CA MET A 650 26.73 33.04 -29.38
C MET A 650 28.18 33.23 -28.92
N ARG A 651 29.05 32.22 -29.10
CA ARG A 651 30.47 32.34 -28.74
C ARG A 651 31.20 33.35 -29.62
N VAL A 652 30.88 33.42 -30.92
CA VAL A 652 31.42 34.42 -31.84
C VAL A 652 30.95 35.82 -31.41
N ASP A 653 29.66 35.99 -31.13
CA ASP A 653 29.07 37.27 -30.72
C ASP A 653 29.68 37.76 -29.39
N ILE A 654 29.84 36.88 -28.40
CA ILE A 654 30.52 37.20 -27.13
C ILE A 654 31.98 37.62 -27.36
N THR A 655 32.68 36.95 -28.28
CA THR A 655 34.08 37.28 -28.58
C THR A 655 34.19 38.63 -29.29
N ALA A 656 33.29 38.92 -30.23
CA ALA A 656 33.20 40.20 -30.91
C ALA A 656 32.89 41.34 -29.92
N LEU A 657 31.89 41.15 -29.05
CA LEU A 657 31.53 42.11 -28.01
C LEU A 657 32.69 42.37 -27.05
N GLY A 658 33.41 41.32 -26.62
CA GLY A 658 34.62 41.45 -25.81
C GLY A 658 35.77 42.16 -26.54
N GLY A 659 35.82 42.07 -27.87
CA GLY A 659 36.72 42.85 -28.72
C GLY A 659 36.38 44.34 -28.72
N GLU A 660 35.10 44.67 -28.92
CA GLU A 660 34.60 46.05 -28.92
C GLU A 660 34.83 46.73 -27.57
N VAL A 661 34.50 46.07 -26.46
CA VAL A 661 34.74 46.60 -25.10
C VAL A 661 36.23 46.85 -24.85
N ARG A 662 37.12 45.97 -25.32
CA ARG A 662 38.58 46.18 -25.20
C ARG A 662 39.05 47.37 -26.03
N ARG A 663 38.54 47.52 -27.25
CA ARG A 663 38.87 48.66 -28.13
C ARG A 663 38.44 49.98 -27.47
N GLU A 664 37.21 50.03 -26.98
CA GLU A 664 36.65 51.23 -26.34
C GLU A 664 37.38 51.57 -25.02
N ALA A 665 37.76 50.56 -24.23
CA ALA A 665 38.61 50.76 -23.05
C ALA A 665 40.01 51.29 -23.41
N GLN A 666 40.61 50.82 -24.51
CA GLN A 666 41.92 51.26 -24.97
C GLN A 666 41.86 52.71 -25.50
N GLU A 667 40.82 53.06 -26.25
CA GLU A 667 40.57 54.43 -26.72
C GLU A 667 40.31 55.40 -25.55
N THR A 668 39.57 54.96 -24.54
CA THR A 668 39.34 55.74 -23.32
C THR A 668 40.64 55.96 -22.55
N ARG A 669 41.50 54.94 -22.46
CA ARG A 669 42.83 55.04 -21.83
C ARG A 669 43.76 55.98 -22.60
N ALA A 670 43.72 55.95 -23.92
CA ALA A 670 44.48 56.87 -24.77
C ALA A 670 44.03 58.33 -24.56
N ALA A 671 42.71 58.59 -24.56
CA ALA A 671 42.16 59.91 -24.30
C ALA A 671 42.51 60.44 -22.89
N LEU A 672 42.50 59.57 -21.88
CA LEU A 672 42.97 59.88 -20.53
C LEU A 672 44.47 60.23 -20.50
N GLY A 673 45.28 59.51 -21.29
CA GLY A 673 46.71 59.80 -21.46
C GLY A 673 46.96 61.17 -22.08
N GLU A 674 46.22 61.52 -23.14
CA GLU A 674 46.29 62.86 -23.76
C GLU A 674 45.86 63.95 -22.79
N MET A 675 44.77 63.74 -22.06
CA MET A 675 44.30 64.68 -21.04
C MET A 675 45.36 64.90 -19.96
N MET A 676 45.95 63.83 -19.40
CA MET A 676 47.02 63.97 -18.40
C MET A 676 48.28 64.62 -18.99
N GLY A 677 48.60 64.37 -20.26
CA GLY A 677 49.69 65.02 -20.96
C GLY A 677 49.48 66.54 -21.08
N LYS A 678 48.28 66.97 -21.49
CA LYS A 678 47.89 68.39 -21.52
C LYS A 678 47.90 69.02 -20.13
N LEU A 679 47.41 68.30 -19.12
CA LEU A 679 47.43 68.76 -17.72
C LEU A 679 48.86 68.91 -17.19
N GLY A 680 49.77 68.01 -17.57
CA GLY A 680 51.20 68.12 -17.29
C GLY A 680 51.87 69.31 -18.00
N GLN A 681 51.47 69.60 -19.24
CA GLN A 681 51.94 70.79 -19.98
C GLN A 681 51.45 72.08 -19.31
N LEU A 682 50.16 72.15 -18.96
CA LEU A 682 49.55 73.24 -18.19
C LEU A 682 50.23 73.47 -16.84
N MET A 683 50.58 72.40 -16.11
CA MET A 683 51.32 72.52 -14.86
C MET A 683 52.78 72.95 -15.06
N SER A 684 53.39 72.66 -16.21
CA SER A 684 54.76 73.09 -16.54
C SER A 684 54.82 74.52 -17.08
N GLN A 685 53.71 75.04 -17.61
CA GLN A 685 53.57 76.36 -18.20
C GLN A 685 52.41 77.11 -17.52
N HIS A 686 52.57 77.59 -16.28
CA HIS A 686 51.95 78.86 -15.89
C HIS A 686 52.43 79.38 -14.54
N SER A 687 53.14 80.50 -14.58
CA SER A 687 52.63 81.73 -13.97
C SER A 687 51.70 82.42 -14.98
N GLY A 688 50.41 82.56 -14.68
CA GLY A 688 49.49 83.51 -15.35
C GLY A 688 48.33 82.88 -16.12
N ALA A 689 47.24 82.57 -15.41
CA ALA A 689 46.00 81.99 -15.92
C ALA A 689 45.13 82.98 -16.72
N GLU A 690 44.38 82.47 -17.72
CA GLU A 690 42.90 82.57 -17.83
C GLU A 690 42.32 82.08 -19.19
N VAL A 691 43.11 81.59 -20.14
CA VAL A 691 42.58 81.24 -21.50
C VAL A 691 42.40 79.73 -21.76
N GLU A 692 42.92 78.81 -20.93
CA GLU A 692 42.94 77.37 -21.29
C GLU A 692 41.99 76.46 -20.48
N LEU A 693 41.05 77.02 -19.71
CA LEU A 693 40.09 76.21 -18.93
C LEU A 693 39.00 75.58 -19.81
N GLU A 694 38.54 76.26 -20.87
CA GLU A 694 37.49 75.76 -21.78
C GLU A 694 37.93 74.53 -22.58
N GLU A 695 39.19 74.46 -23.02
CA GLU A 695 39.71 73.29 -23.75
C GLU A 695 39.86 72.05 -22.85
N LEU A 696 40.23 72.26 -21.58
CA LEU A 696 40.30 71.19 -20.59
C LEU A 696 38.90 70.70 -20.23
N GLU A 697 37.93 71.60 -20.06
CA GLU A 697 36.53 71.28 -19.81
C GLU A 697 35.89 70.51 -20.99
N SER A 698 36.20 70.92 -22.22
CA SER A 698 35.79 70.20 -23.44
C SER A 698 36.38 68.78 -23.48
N SER A 699 37.67 68.62 -23.15
CA SER A 699 38.33 67.32 -23.10
C SER A 699 37.74 66.42 -21.98
N CYS A 700 37.44 66.98 -20.81
CA CYS A 700 36.75 66.30 -19.72
C CYS A 700 35.34 65.83 -20.13
N THR A 701 34.61 66.66 -20.88
CA THR A 701 33.28 66.35 -21.39
C THR A 701 33.32 65.19 -22.40
N VAL A 702 34.35 65.13 -23.26
CA VAL A 702 34.55 64.00 -24.19
C VAL A 702 34.85 62.70 -23.44
N VAL A 703 35.65 62.73 -22.38
CA VAL A 703 35.92 61.53 -21.56
C VAL A 703 34.68 61.10 -20.78
N LEU A 704 33.96 62.04 -20.16
CA LEU A 704 32.74 61.76 -19.40
C LEU A 704 31.62 61.20 -20.28
N SER A 705 31.42 61.74 -21.48
CA SER A 705 30.42 61.21 -22.43
C SER A 705 30.76 59.80 -22.89
N ARG A 706 32.05 59.48 -23.10
CA ARG A 706 32.49 58.10 -23.42
C ARG A 706 32.33 57.13 -22.24
N VAL A 707 32.64 57.56 -21.02
CA VAL A 707 32.40 56.74 -19.81
C VAL A 707 30.90 56.50 -19.59
N GLN A 708 30.06 57.48 -19.90
CA GLN A 708 28.60 57.31 -19.86
C GLN A 708 28.10 56.36 -20.95
N ALA A 709 28.66 56.40 -22.16
CA ALA A 709 28.33 55.47 -23.25
C ALA A 709 28.69 54.01 -22.90
N LEU A 710 29.84 53.79 -22.26
CA LEU A 710 30.24 52.47 -21.73
C LEU A 710 29.28 51.94 -20.64
N ARG A 711 28.71 52.83 -19.83
CA ARG A 711 27.72 52.44 -18.80
C ARG A 711 26.36 52.12 -19.39
N SER A 712 25.90 52.87 -20.40
CA SER A 712 24.60 52.65 -21.04
C SER A 712 24.60 51.45 -21.98
N SER A 713 25.71 51.14 -22.66
CA SER A 713 25.88 49.90 -23.44
C SER A 713 25.84 48.65 -22.55
N SER A 714 26.43 48.73 -21.35
CA SER A 714 26.36 47.66 -20.34
C SER A 714 24.97 47.48 -19.71
N SER A 715 24.13 48.54 -19.68
CA SER A 715 22.77 48.51 -19.16
C SER A 715 21.76 47.95 -20.17
N ASN A 716 21.89 48.29 -21.47
CA ASN A 716 20.97 47.81 -22.51
C ASN A 716 21.15 46.32 -22.84
N ASN A 717 22.35 45.77 -22.67
CA ASN A 717 22.59 44.33 -22.89
C ASN A 717 22.01 43.43 -21.79
N ASN A 718 21.76 43.95 -20.58
CA ASN A 718 21.06 43.19 -19.54
C ASN A 718 19.54 43.07 -19.79
N HIS A 719 18.96 43.88 -20.69
CA HIS A 719 17.55 43.79 -21.05
C HIS A 719 17.31 42.89 -22.28
N SER A 720 18.27 42.77 -23.21
CA SER A 720 18.14 41.85 -24.34
C SER A 720 18.33 40.37 -23.96
N SER A 721 19.17 40.07 -22.95
CA SER A 721 19.32 38.69 -22.46
C SER A 721 18.10 38.18 -21.70
N ALA A 722 17.28 39.07 -21.12
CA ALA A 722 16.02 38.71 -20.45
C ALA A 722 14.88 38.43 -21.46
N ALA A 723 14.92 39.05 -22.65
CA ALA A 723 13.94 38.84 -23.71
C ALA A 723 14.21 37.59 -24.58
N ALA A 724 15.45 37.09 -24.61
CA ALA A 724 15.80 35.84 -25.31
C ALA A 724 15.59 34.56 -24.46
N ALA A 725 15.18 34.70 -23.19
CA ALA A 725 14.88 33.62 -22.26
C ALA A 725 13.37 33.42 -21.99
N ALA A 726 12.51 34.10 -22.76
CA ALA A 726 11.06 33.90 -22.84
C ALA A 726 10.71 33.41 -24.26
#